data_AF-A0A955ZBB2-F1
#
_entry.id   AF-A0A955ZBB2-F1
#
_cell.length_a   1.000
_cell.length_b   1.000
_cell.length_c   1.000
_cell.angle_alpha   90.00
_cell.angle_beta   90.00
_cell.angle_gamma   90.00
#
_symmetry.space_group_name_H-M   'P 1'
#
loop_
_entity.id
_entity.type
_entity.pdbx_description
1 polymer ?
#
loop_
_entity_poly.entity_id
_entity_poly.type
_entity_poly.pdbx_seq_one_letter_code
_entity_poly.pdbx_strand_id
1 'polypeptide(L)'
;MTRATGRAHARAVGRVASCVALIALVASPVRAVGAPALHAPDDAARASADLRKDPKYAFCTKPQRPLGPRQAALCPLATDLDGCEGLRAACDVPAPKVERSTRWLDDLIASLGVVAQALVWVLVGAIALLVIIPVVRALLRSRREREADREDVRRPVEVHAHAPTDEASAIGDAASLLSRADELARAGDHARSLSLYLSASLAALDARGAIRIARHRTNGEYVRSCADAGARAPLRDIVREVDGVEFGGRPATAEVSTRARSRAEAIVRAAGVVALLVGLVGCGGLRKPGTVDDPAGGELGVAVLRAQGLTVSKLDRSIATLPMPAHDELAPVVVVDMEQTVLEDDAIEHVMRWVREGGVLVLFGAPSRWPRDVGATETSASGRELRWVWYEDDDDEAAATSVVPIRATLARGDALQWPGAAPLVRVGDGTYAGARIFGRGRVVGVATSELLTNVSVARGDNAVMLAAIVQSAASPFAAAVDGAPDPNAHRTIKMARPEDGIPPPGNPFAALSRAGLDLGLWHAIVATALLFLAYGVRHARARKTPPPTRRAFLEHVRATGAFWRRARADGVALASYARFVEERLREEARGAHDPVALLASRAESPDEHVAAVWEKASAAKERPDERRAGDLSALGELVRLARRALYRRR
;
A
#
# COMPACT_ATOMS: atom_id res chain seq x y z
N MET A 1 10.45 -4.72 -72.31
CA MET A 1 10.07 -3.60 -73.20
C MET A 1 9.17 -2.66 -72.40
N THR A 2 9.47 -1.35 -72.47
CA THR A 2 8.76 -0.17 -71.91
C THR A 2 8.54 -0.13 -70.38
N ARG A 3 9.48 0.47 -69.62
CA ARG A 3 9.53 1.88 -69.12
C ARG A 3 8.49 2.15 -68.02
N ALA A 4 8.82 2.32 -66.72
CA ALA A 4 9.76 3.22 -66.02
C ALA A 4 9.06 4.48 -65.43
N THR A 5 9.47 4.83 -64.20
CA THR A 5 9.33 6.11 -63.46
C THR A 5 7.95 6.46 -62.88
N GLY A 6 7.79 7.03 -61.67
CA GLY A 6 8.75 7.55 -60.71
C GLY A 6 8.05 8.21 -59.51
N ARG A 7 8.65 8.00 -58.32
CA ARG A 7 8.73 8.77 -57.07
C ARG A 7 7.87 10.04 -56.83
N ALA A 8 7.26 10.04 -55.64
CA ALA A 8 7.42 10.98 -54.51
C ALA A 8 6.91 12.45 -54.58
N HIS A 9 6.49 12.90 -53.38
CA HIS A 9 6.09 14.25 -52.94
C HIS A 9 4.67 14.69 -53.32
N ALA A 10 3.81 15.26 -52.47
CA ALA A 10 3.98 15.81 -51.13
C ALA A 10 2.66 15.84 -50.33
N ARG A 11 2.82 16.13 -49.04
CA ARG A 11 1.81 16.45 -48.02
C ARG A 11 0.87 17.60 -48.43
N ALA A 12 -0.30 17.58 -47.78
CA ALA A 12 -1.04 18.71 -47.21
C ALA A 12 -2.36 19.13 -47.90
N VAL A 13 -3.32 19.48 -47.04
CA VAL A 13 -4.64 20.09 -47.29
C VAL A 13 -5.75 19.09 -47.71
N GLY A 14 -6.85 18.89 -46.99
CA GLY A 14 -7.33 19.51 -45.76
C GLY A 14 -8.26 18.58 -44.98
N ARG A 15 -7.93 18.41 -43.69
CA ARG A 15 -8.85 17.95 -42.65
C ARG A 15 -9.59 19.18 -42.11
N VAL A 16 -10.67 19.61 -42.77
CA VAL A 16 -11.63 20.59 -42.19
C VAL A 16 -13.10 20.27 -42.55
N ALA A 17 -13.40 19.45 -43.56
CA ALA A 17 -14.79 19.24 -44.00
C ALA A 17 -15.43 17.93 -43.52
N SER A 18 -15.28 17.55 -42.24
CA SER A 18 -15.92 16.33 -41.70
C SER A 18 -16.48 16.44 -40.28
N CYS A 19 -16.71 17.67 -39.79
CA CYS A 19 -17.32 17.91 -38.48
C CYS A 19 -18.72 18.57 -38.51
N VAL A 20 -19.35 18.72 -39.69
CA VAL A 20 -20.67 19.42 -39.79
C VAL A 20 -21.81 18.53 -40.32
N ALA A 21 -21.53 17.29 -40.77
CA ALA A 21 -22.56 16.39 -41.31
C ALA A 21 -22.95 15.21 -40.40
N LEU A 22 -22.57 15.23 -39.11
CA LEU A 22 -22.87 14.16 -38.14
C LEU A 22 -23.58 14.63 -36.86
N ILE A 23 -24.30 15.77 -36.92
CA ILE A 23 -25.08 16.32 -35.79
C ILE A 23 -26.60 16.36 -36.09
N ALA A 24 -27.06 15.97 -37.28
CA ALA A 24 -28.47 16.07 -37.67
C ALA A 24 -29.22 14.73 -37.79
N LEU A 25 -28.76 13.66 -37.11
CA LEU A 25 -29.41 12.34 -37.17
C LEU A 25 -29.44 11.58 -35.82
N VAL A 26 -29.56 12.32 -34.71
CA VAL A 26 -29.99 11.79 -33.39
C VAL A 26 -30.94 12.81 -32.74
N ALA A 27 -32.07 13.05 -33.39
CA ALA A 27 -33.23 13.68 -32.77
C ALA A 27 -34.46 12.80 -33.05
N SER A 28 -34.33 11.52 -32.75
CA SER A 28 -35.52 10.72 -32.41
C SER A 28 -35.99 11.21 -31.04
N PRO A 29 -37.26 11.57 -30.85
CA PRO A 29 -37.77 11.79 -29.52
C PRO A 29 -37.54 10.49 -28.75
N VAL A 30 -36.74 10.56 -27.68
CA VAL A 30 -36.77 9.56 -26.63
C VAL A 30 -38.21 9.56 -26.15
N ARG A 31 -39.01 8.61 -26.63
CA ARG A 31 -40.22 8.23 -25.93
C ARG A 31 -39.75 7.93 -24.52
N ALA A 32 -40.20 8.74 -23.56
CA ALA A 32 -40.12 8.41 -22.16
C ALA A 32 -40.69 7.00 -22.03
N VAL A 33 -39.82 6.01 -21.89
CA VAL A 33 -40.21 4.71 -21.40
C VAL A 33 -40.60 5.02 -19.96
N GLY A 34 -41.90 5.16 -19.73
CA GLY A 34 -42.44 5.24 -18.38
C GLY A 34 -41.82 4.09 -17.59
N ALA A 35 -41.26 4.39 -16.43
CA ALA A 35 -40.81 3.37 -15.50
C ALA A 35 -41.96 2.36 -15.31
N PRO A 36 -41.68 1.05 -15.34
CA PRO A 36 -42.72 0.05 -15.12
C PRO A 36 -43.36 0.33 -13.76
N ALA A 37 -44.69 0.46 -13.76
CA ALA A 37 -45.48 0.47 -12.54
C ALA A 37 -45.08 -0.75 -11.70
N LEU A 38 -45.03 -0.57 -10.37
CA LEU A 38 -44.79 -1.66 -9.42
C LEU A 38 -45.61 -2.89 -9.81
N HIS A 39 -44.89 -3.97 -10.03
CA HIS A 39 -45.40 -5.23 -10.50
C HIS A 39 -46.36 -5.85 -9.49
N ALA A 40 -47.41 -6.52 -9.97
CA ALA A 40 -48.42 -7.12 -9.10
C ALA A 40 -47.76 -8.19 -8.19
N PRO A 41 -48.31 -8.48 -7.00
CA PRO A 41 -47.75 -9.49 -6.08
C PRO A 41 -47.40 -10.83 -6.76
N ASP A 42 -48.19 -11.25 -7.74
CA ASP A 42 -47.98 -12.48 -8.52
C ASP A 42 -46.70 -12.46 -9.37
N ASP A 43 -46.14 -11.30 -9.67
CA ASP A 43 -44.94 -11.15 -10.48
C ASP A 43 -43.70 -11.62 -9.70
N ALA A 44 -43.66 -11.43 -8.37
CA ALA A 44 -42.55 -11.87 -7.54
C ALA A 44 -42.51 -13.41 -7.45
N ALA A 45 -43.68 -14.03 -7.30
CA ALA A 45 -43.81 -15.49 -7.29
C ALA A 45 -43.39 -16.10 -8.65
N ARG A 46 -43.86 -15.51 -9.76
CA ARG A 46 -43.46 -15.92 -11.12
C ARG A 46 -41.96 -15.73 -11.35
N ALA A 47 -41.41 -14.57 -10.99
CA ALA A 47 -39.99 -14.29 -11.13
C ALA A 47 -39.13 -15.30 -10.35
N SER A 48 -39.53 -15.64 -9.11
CA SER A 48 -38.83 -16.67 -8.33
C SER A 48 -38.87 -18.03 -9.03
N ALA A 49 -40.05 -18.46 -9.49
CA ALA A 49 -40.23 -19.74 -10.17
C ALA A 49 -39.40 -19.83 -11.47
N ASP A 50 -39.31 -18.74 -12.24
CA ASP A 50 -38.53 -18.71 -13.47
C ASP A 50 -37.02 -18.63 -13.21
N LEU A 51 -36.58 -17.80 -12.25
CA LEU A 51 -35.17 -17.70 -11.87
C LEU A 51 -34.64 -19.02 -11.33
N ARG A 52 -35.43 -19.77 -10.55
CA ARG A 52 -35.03 -21.08 -10.01
C ARG A 52 -34.71 -22.12 -11.10
N LYS A 53 -35.24 -21.96 -12.32
CA LYS A 53 -34.93 -22.85 -13.45
C LYS A 53 -33.54 -22.57 -14.04
N ASP A 54 -32.93 -21.42 -13.72
CA ASP A 54 -31.59 -21.07 -14.18
C ASP A 54 -30.55 -22.02 -13.54
N PRO A 55 -29.70 -22.70 -14.33
CA PRO A 55 -28.67 -23.61 -13.83
C PRO A 55 -27.73 -23.00 -12.78
N LYS A 56 -27.62 -21.66 -12.70
CA LYS A 56 -26.81 -20.98 -11.67
C LYS A 56 -27.36 -21.14 -10.25
N TYR A 57 -28.62 -21.51 -10.08
CA TYR A 57 -29.25 -21.76 -8.78
C TYR A 57 -29.41 -23.27 -8.56
N ALA A 58 -28.30 -24.00 -8.55
CA ALA A 58 -28.33 -25.46 -8.44
C ALA A 58 -28.61 -25.97 -7.00
N PHE A 59 -28.80 -25.09 -6.02
CA PHE A 59 -29.05 -25.47 -4.62
C PHE A 59 -30.28 -26.40 -4.44
N CYS A 60 -31.29 -26.34 -5.32
CA CYS A 60 -32.45 -27.22 -5.29
C CYS A 60 -32.17 -28.63 -5.85
N THR A 61 -31.30 -28.75 -6.87
CA THR A 61 -31.02 -30.01 -7.57
C THR A 61 -29.75 -30.69 -7.07
N LYS A 62 -28.72 -29.92 -6.75
CA LYS A 62 -27.38 -30.35 -6.33
C LYS A 62 -26.83 -29.45 -5.22
N PRO A 63 -27.47 -29.41 -4.02
CA PRO A 63 -26.92 -28.68 -2.89
C PRO A 63 -25.56 -29.22 -2.48
N GLN A 64 -24.75 -28.39 -1.82
CA GLN A 64 -23.53 -28.84 -1.16
C GLN A 64 -23.86 -29.89 -0.08
N ARG A 65 -23.07 -30.96 0.00
CA ARG A 65 -23.21 -32.02 0.99
C ARG A 65 -21.87 -32.24 1.70
N PRO A 66 -21.83 -32.41 3.04
CA PRO A 66 -22.97 -32.31 3.96
C PRO A 66 -23.49 -30.87 4.10
N LEU A 67 -24.77 -30.72 4.44
CA LEU A 67 -25.34 -29.41 4.76
C LEU A 67 -24.73 -28.90 6.08
N GLY A 68 -24.30 -27.65 6.08
CA GLY A 68 -23.92 -26.92 7.29
C GLY A 68 -25.14 -26.59 8.17
N PRO A 69 -24.92 -26.20 9.44
CA PRO A 69 -25.99 -25.97 10.41
C PRO A 69 -27.06 -24.96 9.96
N ARG A 70 -26.67 -23.88 9.28
CA ARG A 70 -27.61 -22.87 8.75
C ARG A 70 -28.48 -23.41 7.63
N GLN A 71 -27.91 -24.20 6.72
CA GLN A 71 -28.65 -24.81 5.63
C GLN A 71 -29.63 -25.87 6.16
N ALA A 72 -29.19 -26.66 7.14
CA ALA A 72 -30.03 -27.66 7.81
C ALA A 72 -31.22 -27.04 8.56
N ALA A 73 -31.06 -25.86 9.16
CA ALA A 73 -32.16 -25.15 9.82
C ALA A 73 -33.30 -24.76 8.86
N LEU A 74 -33.04 -24.69 7.56
CA LEU A 74 -34.00 -24.33 6.52
C LEU A 74 -34.72 -25.56 5.92
N CYS A 75 -34.36 -26.78 6.34
CA CYS A 75 -34.97 -28.01 5.84
C CYS A 75 -36.51 -28.08 5.96
N PRO A 76 -37.17 -27.50 6.99
CA PRO A 76 -38.64 -27.46 7.02
C PRO A 76 -39.28 -26.72 5.83
N LEU A 77 -38.54 -25.86 5.12
CA LEU A 77 -39.02 -25.17 3.91
C LEU A 77 -38.86 -26.03 2.64
N ALA A 78 -37.95 -27.00 2.64
CA ALA A 78 -37.63 -27.83 1.49
C ALA A 78 -38.73 -28.87 1.19
N THR A 79 -39.43 -29.35 2.22
CA THR A 79 -40.44 -30.41 2.11
C THR A 79 -41.54 -30.06 1.11
N ASP A 80 -41.95 -28.79 1.10
CA ASP A 80 -43.09 -28.30 0.32
C ASP A 80 -42.67 -27.53 -0.95
N LEU A 81 -41.43 -27.69 -1.41
CA LEU A 81 -40.87 -26.97 -2.57
C LEU A 81 -40.77 -27.86 -3.81
N ASP A 82 -41.65 -27.70 -4.79
CA ASP A 82 -41.61 -28.47 -6.03
C ASP A 82 -40.32 -28.24 -6.83
N GLY A 83 -39.71 -29.31 -7.34
CA GLY A 83 -38.45 -29.25 -8.12
C GLY A 83 -37.18 -29.05 -7.28
N CYS A 84 -37.26 -29.27 -5.97
CA CYS A 84 -36.12 -29.20 -5.03
C CYS A 84 -35.82 -30.55 -4.35
N GLU A 85 -35.96 -31.65 -5.10
CA GLU A 85 -35.75 -33.03 -4.61
C GLU A 85 -34.30 -33.25 -4.13
N GLY A 86 -33.33 -32.58 -4.77
CA GLY A 86 -31.92 -32.67 -4.39
C GLY A 86 -31.64 -32.10 -3.00
N LEU A 87 -32.33 -30.99 -2.64
CA LEU A 87 -32.29 -30.36 -1.33
C LEU A 87 -33.04 -31.19 -0.28
N ARG A 88 -34.24 -31.69 -0.60
CA ARG A 88 -34.98 -32.61 0.29
C ARG A 88 -34.13 -33.83 0.65
N ALA A 89 -33.53 -34.49 -0.34
CA ALA A 89 -32.65 -35.63 -0.12
C ALA A 89 -31.39 -35.26 0.68
N ALA A 90 -30.90 -34.01 0.62
CA ALA A 90 -29.78 -33.55 1.43
C ALA A 90 -30.19 -33.28 2.89
N CYS A 91 -31.44 -32.89 3.13
CA CYS A 91 -32.03 -32.71 4.46
C CYS A 91 -32.27 -34.03 5.20
N ASP A 92 -32.53 -35.12 4.47
CA ASP A 92 -32.70 -36.46 5.04
C ASP A 92 -31.39 -37.10 5.50
N VAL A 93 -30.23 -36.58 5.05
CA VAL A 93 -28.94 -37.04 5.52
C VAL A 93 -28.71 -36.47 6.93
N PRO A 94 -28.59 -37.31 7.97
CA PRO A 94 -28.33 -36.82 9.31
C PRO A 94 -27.06 -35.99 9.28
N ALA A 95 -27.15 -34.74 9.74
CA ALA A 95 -26.00 -33.87 9.86
C ALA A 95 -24.88 -34.67 10.56
N PRO A 96 -23.66 -34.71 10.01
CA PRO A 96 -22.57 -35.41 10.66
C PRO A 96 -22.54 -34.88 12.09
N LYS A 97 -22.71 -35.78 13.07
CA LYS A 97 -22.50 -35.42 14.46
C LYS A 97 -21.06 -34.92 14.47
N VAL A 98 -20.88 -33.61 14.51
CA VAL A 98 -19.59 -33.01 14.81
C VAL A 98 -19.35 -33.49 16.22
N GLU A 99 -18.69 -34.65 16.32
CA GLU A 99 -18.34 -35.26 17.58
C GLU A 99 -17.65 -34.15 18.35
N ARG A 100 -18.14 -33.87 19.55
CA ARG A 100 -17.54 -32.93 20.51
C ARG A 100 -16.13 -33.39 20.94
N SER A 101 -15.39 -34.09 20.09
CA SER A 101 -13.99 -34.46 20.25
C SER A 101 -13.06 -33.27 20.10
N THR A 102 -13.57 -32.04 19.93
CA THR A 102 -12.74 -30.85 20.08
C THR A 102 -12.77 -30.29 21.48
N ARG A 103 -13.67 -30.68 22.41
CA ARG A 103 -13.61 -30.12 23.78
C ARG A 103 -12.28 -30.37 24.47
N TRP A 104 -11.73 -31.59 24.36
CA TRP A 104 -10.41 -31.87 24.90
C TRP A 104 -9.30 -31.15 24.11
N LEU A 105 -9.49 -30.91 22.80
CA LEU A 105 -8.55 -30.16 21.97
C LEU A 105 -8.60 -28.66 22.30
N ASP A 106 -9.78 -28.12 22.60
CA ASP A 106 -10.05 -26.74 22.99
C ASP A 106 -9.52 -26.50 24.41
N ASP A 107 -9.68 -27.46 25.34
CA ASP A 107 -9.07 -27.45 26.67
C ASP A 107 -7.53 -27.62 26.60
N LEU A 108 -7.04 -28.45 25.68
CA LEU A 108 -5.62 -28.62 25.43
C LEU A 108 -5.02 -27.36 24.77
N ILE A 109 -5.72 -26.72 23.82
CA ILE A 109 -5.33 -25.45 23.19
C ILE A 109 -5.40 -24.30 24.20
N ALA A 110 -6.40 -24.28 25.09
CA ALA A 110 -6.50 -23.29 26.15
C ALA A 110 -5.36 -23.43 27.17
N SER A 111 -5.01 -24.66 27.57
CA SER A 111 -3.87 -24.92 28.47
C SER A 111 -2.51 -24.72 27.77
N LEU A 112 -2.39 -25.09 26.50
CA LEU A 112 -1.26 -24.72 25.63
C LEU A 112 -1.17 -23.21 25.45
N GLY A 113 -2.28 -22.47 25.51
CA GLY A 113 -2.30 -21.00 25.47
C GLY A 113 -1.50 -20.41 26.62
N VAL A 114 -1.68 -20.92 27.84
CA VAL A 114 -0.93 -20.46 29.03
C VAL A 114 0.54 -20.86 28.93
N VAL A 115 0.84 -22.09 28.50
CA VAL A 115 2.22 -22.57 28.34
C VAL A 115 2.95 -21.83 27.21
N ALA A 116 2.28 -21.58 26.08
CA ALA A 116 2.79 -20.82 24.95
C ALA A 116 3.01 -19.36 25.34
N GLN A 117 2.08 -18.74 26.07
CA GLN A 117 2.24 -17.39 26.60
C GLN A 117 3.44 -17.32 27.55
N ALA A 118 3.62 -18.29 28.46
CA ALA A 118 4.77 -18.37 29.33
C ALA A 118 6.09 -18.56 28.54
N LEU A 119 6.11 -19.45 27.54
CA LEU A 119 7.26 -19.65 26.65
C LEU A 119 7.60 -18.39 25.86
N VAL A 120 6.59 -17.66 25.37
CA VAL A 120 6.78 -16.37 24.68
C VAL A 120 7.40 -15.36 25.65
N TRP A 121 6.92 -15.24 26.88
CA TRP A 121 7.51 -14.34 27.87
C TRP A 121 8.94 -14.72 28.25
N VAL A 122 9.24 -16.02 28.39
CA VAL A 122 10.61 -16.51 28.61
C VAL A 122 11.51 -16.19 27.42
N LEU A 123 11.02 -16.38 26.19
CA LEU A 123 11.74 -16.05 24.97
C LEU A 123 12.00 -14.54 24.84
N VAL A 124 10.99 -13.71 25.10
CA VAL A 124 11.12 -12.24 25.14
C VAL A 124 12.13 -11.82 26.20
N GLY A 125 12.07 -12.41 27.40
CA GLY A 125 13.04 -12.18 28.47
C GLY A 125 14.47 -12.57 28.06
N ALA A 126 14.64 -13.72 27.42
CA ALA A 126 15.94 -14.17 26.91
C ALA A 126 16.50 -13.26 25.81
N ILE A 127 15.66 -12.83 24.86
CA ILE A 127 16.02 -11.87 23.81
C ILE A 127 16.40 -10.52 24.43
N ALA A 128 15.61 -10.01 25.38
CA ALA A 128 15.91 -8.78 26.10
C ALA A 128 17.26 -8.87 26.80
N LEU A 129 17.55 -9.98 27.50
CA LEU A 129 18.84 -10.22 28.13
C LEU A 129 19.99 -10.21 27.11
N LEU A 130 19.79 -10.89 25.98
CA LEU A 130 20.78 -11.02 24.90
C LEU A 130 21.10 -9.66 24.24
N VAL A 131 20.18 -8.69 24.28
CA VAL A 131 20.40 -7.31 23.80
C VAL A 131 20.99 -6.43 24.90
N ILE A 132 20.46 -6.49 26.13
CA ILE A 132 20.86 -5.62 27.24
C ILE A 132 22.32 -5.90 27.63
N ILE A 133 22.72 -7.17 27.74
CA ILE A 133 24.08 -7.56 28.15
C ILE A 133 25.17 -6.92 27.26
N PRO A 134 25.13 -7.02 25.92
CA PRO A 134 26.14 -6.38 25.07
C PRO A 134 26.06 -4.85 25.08
N VAL A 135 24.87 -4.24 25.23
CA VAL A 135 24.73 -2.77 25.37
C VAL A 135 25.38 -2.28 26.67
N VAL A 136 25.09 -2.93 27.79
CA VAL A 136 25.70 -2.61 29.09
C VAL A 136 27.21 -2.83 29.04
N ARG A 137 27.68 -3.95 28.49
CA ARG A 137 29.12 -4.20 28.29
C ARG A 137 29.78 -3.14 27.39
N ALA A 138 29.10 -2.69 26.33
CA ALA A 138 29.60 -1.66 25.43
C ALA A 138 29.64 -0.28 26.12
N LEU A 139 28.62 0.08 26.91
CA LEU A 139 28.59 1.33 27.68
C LEU A 139 29.68 1.34 28.77
N LEU A 140 29.86 0.24 29.50
CA LEU A 140 30.92 0.11 30.50
C LEU A 140 32.31 0.19 29.86
N ARG A 141 32.50 -0.39 28.66
CA ARG A 141 33.75 -0.29 27.90
C ARG A 141 33.99 1.12 27.36
N SER A 142 32.94 1.79 26.86
CA SER A 142 33.02 3.17 26.39
C SER A 142 33.36 4.16 27.50
N ARG A 143 32.88 3.94 28.73
CA ARG A 143 33.27 4.78 29.87
C ARG A 143 34.77 4.68 30.16
N ARG A 144 35.33 3.45 30.13
CA ARG A 144 36.78 3.23 30.29
C ARG A 144 37.62 3.85 29.16
N GLU A 145 37.14 3.79 27.92
CA GLU A 145 37.83 4.39 26.76
C GLU A 145 37.76 5.93 26.79
N ARG A 146 36.65 6.52 27.25
CA ARG A 146 36.51 7.98 27.41
C ARG A 146 37.37 8.56 28.54
N GLU A 147 37.71 7.76 29.55
CA GLU A 147 38.69 8.14 30.58
C GLU A 147 40.12 8.12 30.03
N ALA A 148 40.43 7.24 29.07
CA ALA A 148 41.74 7.18 28.41
C ALA A 148 41.93 8.26 27.33
N ASP A 149 40.88 8.60 26.57
CA ASP A 149 40.96 9.61 25.48
C ASP A 149 40.87 11.06 25.97
N ARG A 150 40.58 11.29 27.27
CA ARG A 150 40.47 12.64 27.84
C ARG A 150 41.83 13.33 28.04
N GLU A 151 42.92 12.61 27.86
CA GLU A 151 44.28 13.12 28.09
C GLU A 151 44.97 13.67 26.82
N ASP A 152 44.45 13.45 25.59
CA ASP A 152 45.25 13.69 24.38
C ASP A 152 44.61 14.47 23.20
N VAL A 153 43.58 15.31 23.40
CA VAL A 153 43.08 16.14 22.26
C VAL A 153 42.76 17.58 22.66
N ARG A 154 43.68 18.50 22.31
CA ARG A 154 43.40 19.93 22.15
C ARG A 154 43.40 20.32 20.66
N ARG A 155 42.28 20.95 20.28
CA ARG A 155 41.96 21.82 19.13
C ARG A 155 41.55 21.16 17.80
N PRO A 156 40.30 21.41 17.35
CA PRO A 156 39.97 21.48 15.94
C PRO A 156 40.14 22.92 15.42
N VAL A 157 40.71 23.04 14.21
CA VAL A 157 40.63 24.25 13.37
C VAL A 157 39.46 24.04 12.41
N GLU A 158 38.48 24.94 12.45
CA GLU A 158 37.40 24.99 11.46
C GLU A 158 37.95 25.57 10.15
N VAL A 159 37.76 24.83 9.05
CA VAL A 159 37.97 25.33 7.70
C VAL A 159 36.61 25.29 7.00
N HIS A 160 36.03 26.47 6.76
CA HIS A 160 34.86 26.62 5.90
C HIS A 160 35.25 26.38 4.44
N ALA A 161 34.82 25.25 3.88
CA ALA A 161 34.77 25.03 2.44
C ALA A 161 33.33 25.24 1.96
N HIS A 162 33.14 26.00 0.88
CA HIS A 162 31.85 26.17 0.20
C HIS A 162 31.30 24.80 -0.23
N ALA A 163 30.06 24.52 0.16
CA ALA A 163 29.36 23.29 -0.14
C ALA A 163 28.98 23.20 -1.63
N PRO A 164 29.19 22.06 -2.30
CA PRO A 164 28.49 21.72 -3.53
C PRO A 164 26.97 21.65 -3.26
N THR A 165 26.17 22.03 -4.25
CA THR A 165 24.70 22.05 -4.22
C THR A 165 24.06 20.80 -3.60
N ASP A 166 23.20 21.03 -2.61
CA ASP A 166 22.54 20.08 -1.70
C ASP A 166 21.50 19.13 -2.33
N GLU A 167 21.32 19.11 -3.65
CA GLU A 167 20.23 18.35 -4.29
C GLU A 167 20.46 16.82 -4.33
N ALA A 168 21.70 16.34 -4.20
CA ALA A 168 21.99 14.90 -4.20
C ALA A 168 21.67 14.19 -2.86
N SER A 169 21.34 14.94 -1.79
CA SER A 169 21.05 14.37 -0.46
C SER A 169 19.55 14.20 -0.15
N ALA A 170 18.66 14.65 -1.02
CA ALA A 170 17.25 14.27 -0.92
C ALA A 170 17.11 12.83 -1.42
N ILE A 171 16.99 11.88 -0.49
CA ILE A 171 16.67 10.47 -0.75
C ILE A 171 15.23 10.43 -1.32
N GLY A 172 15.10 10.78 -2.59
CA GLY A 172 13.89 10.63 -3.37
C GLY A 172 13.84 9.24 -3.98
N ASP A 173 12.62 8.77 -4.23
CA ASP A 173 12.38 7.58 -5.05
C ASP A 173 13.09 7.72 -6.41
N ALA A 174 13.82 6.68 -6.83
CA ALA A 174 14.64 6.71 -8.04
C ALA A 174 13.81 7.02 -9.31
N ALA A 175 12.53 6.61 -9.32
CA ALA A 175 11.62 6.95 -10.42
C ALA A 175 11.25 8.44 -10.45
N SER A 176 11.10 9.06 -9.28
CA SER A 176 10.84 10.50 -9.17
C SER A 176 12.04 11.33 -9.65
N LEU A 177 13.27 10.94 -9.28
CA LEU A 177 14.50 11.57 -9.77
C LEU A 177 14.66 11.43 -11.29
N LEU A 178 14.32 10.27 -11.84
CA LEU A 178 14.34 10.01 -13.28
C LEU A 178 13.33 10.89 -14.04
N SER A 179 12.10 11.03 -13.52
CA SER A 179 11.08 11.91 -14.09
C SER A 179 11.53 13.37 -14.09
N ARG A 180 12.16 13.83 -13.01
CA ARG A 180 12.67 15.20 -12.90
C ARG A 180 13.85 15.45 -13.86
N ALA A 181 14.73 14.47 -14.04
CA ALA A 181 15.80 14.53 -15.04
C ALA A 181 15.23 14.74 -16.46
N ASP A 182 14.14 14.02 -16.79
CA ASP A 182 13.46 14.13 -18.09
C ASP A 182 12.81 15.51 -18.31
N GLU A 183 12.30 16.14 -17.26
CA GLU A 183 11.75 17.51 -17.32
C GLU A 183 12.85 18.53 -17.63
N LEU A 184 14.00 18.44 -16.95
CA LEU A 184 15.14 19.33 -17.19
C LEU A 184 15.72 19.14 -18.59
N ALA A 185 15.81 17.88 -19.05
CA ALA A 185 16.25 17.59 -20.41
C ALA A 185 15.32 18.22 -21.46
N ARG A 186 13.99 18.19 -21.23
CA ARG A 186 12.99 18.84 -22.11
C ARG A 186 13.06 20.36 -22.07
N ALA A 187 13.43 20.94 -20.93
CA ALA A 187 13.64 22.38 -20.78
C ALA A 187 14.97 22.88 -21.36
N GLY A 188 15.81 21.99 -21.91
CA GLY A 188 17.13 22.33 -22.46
C GLY A 188 18.25 22.44 -21.43
N ASP A 189 17.97 22.18 -20.14
CA ASP A 189 18.99 22.15 -19.09
C ASP A 189 19.67 20.78 -19.03
N HIS A 190 20.50 20.52 -20.04
CA HIS A 190 21.18 19.24 -20.20
C HIS A 190 22.21 18.99 -19.10
N ALA A 191 22.85 20.02 -18.55
CA ALA A 191 23.84 19.88 -17.49
C ALA A 191 23.19 19.33 -16.22
N ARG A 192 22.11 19.95 -15.73
CA ARG A 192 21.41 19.46 -14.53
C ARG A 192 20.69 18.13 -14.76
N SER A 193 20.19 17.88 -15.97
CA SER A 193 19.57 16.58 -16.31
C SER A 193 20.56 15.42 -16.13
N LEU A 194 21.84 15.61 -16.49
CA LEU A 194 22.88 14.58 -16.38
C LEU A 194 23.17 14.22 -14.93
N SER A 195 23.31 15.22 -14.05
CA SER A 195 23.53 15.00 -12.63
C SER A 195 22.32 14.27 -11.99
N LEU A 196 21.08 14.57 -12.41
CA LEU A 196 19.89 13.84 -11.94
C LEU A 196 19.79 12.41 -12.48
N TYR A 197 20.17 12.14 -13.74
CA TYR A 197 20.24 10.76 -14.25
C TYR A 197 21.24 9.90 -13.47
N LEU A 198 22.39 10.48 -13.08
CA LEU A 198 23.35 9.83 -12.21
C LEU A 198 22.75 9.57 -10.82
N SER A 199 22.13 10.59 -10.19
CA SER A 199 21.47 10.45 -8.88
C SER A 199 20.38 9.38 -8.89
N ALA A 200 19.51 9.34 -9.91
CA ALA A 200 18.48 8.31 -10.07
C ALA A 200 19.09 6.91 -10.19
N SER A 201 20.18 6.77 -10.96
CA SER A 201 20.89 5.50 -11.12
C SER A 201 21.53 5.02 -9.82
N LEU A 202 22.18 5.94 -9.09
CA LEU A 202 22.80 5.63 -7.80
C LEU A 202 21.74 5.25 -6.76
N ALA A 203 20.62 5.99 -6.68
CA ALA A 203 19.51 5.68 -5.77
C ALA A 203 18.91 4.30 -6.07
N ALA A 204 18.69 3.95 -7.34
CA ALA A 204 18.17 2.64 -7.73
C ALA A 204 19.14 1.49 -7.42
N LEU A 205 20.45 1.74 -7.48
CA LEU A 205 21.48 0.75 -7.14
C LEU A 205 21.65 0.60 -5.62
N ASP A 206 21.56 1.69 -4.87
CA ASP A 206 21.61 1.71 -3.40
C ASP A 206 20.41 0.96 -2.81
N ALA A 207 19.19 1.21 -3.34
CA ALA A 207 17.95 0.55 -2.93
C ALA A 207 18.00 -0.99 -3.05
N ARG A 208 18.77 -1.53 -4.00
CA ARG A 208 18.99 -2.98 -4.17
C ARG A 208 20.31 -3.49 -3.59
N GLY A 209 21.03 -2.66 -2.83
CA GLY A 209 22.29 -3.02 -2.16
C GLY A 209 23.48 -3.22 -3.09
N ALA A 210 23.40 -2.78 -4.35
CA ALA A 210 24.47 -2.92 -5.32
C ALA A 210 25.61 -1.90 -5.09
N ILE A 211 25.32 -0.74 -4.49
CA ILE A 211 26.28 0.25 -4.01
C ILE A 211 25.87 0.75 -2.62
N ARG A 212 26.72 1.58 -2.01
CA ARG A 212 26.36 2.37 -0.82
C ARG A 212 26.70 3.84 -1.06
N ILE A 213 25.70 4.71 -1.09
CA ILE A 213 25.88 6.16 -1.26
C ILE A 213 26.52 6.76 0.00
N ALA A 214 27.57 7.57 -0.16
CA ALA A 214 28.22 8.28 0.95
C ALA A 214 28.87 9.59 0.47
N ARG A 215 28.70 10.68 1.23
CA ARG A 215 29.16 12.03 0.83
C ARG A 215 30.65 12.16 0.50
N HIS A 216 31.49 11.30 1.08
CA HIS A 216 32.94 11.33 0.87
C HIS A 216 33.40 10.52 -0.35
N ARG A 217 32.48 9.88 -1.09
CA ARG A 217 32.81 9.04 -2.23
C ARG A 217 32.74 9.81 -3.54
N THR A 218 33.70 9.52 -4.42
CA THR A 218 33.71 10.08 -5.78
C THR A 218 32.87 9.24 -6.74
N ASN A 219 32.44 9.83 -7.87
CA ASN A 219 31.66 9.13 -8.90
C ASN A 219 32.34 7.83 -9.37
N GLY A 220 33.67 7.86 -9.55
CA GLY A 220 34.46 6.69 -9.92
C GLY A 220 34.50 5.58 -8.86
N GLU A 221 34.32 5.90 -7.58
CA GLU A 221 34.24 4.90 -6.50
C GLU A 221 32.92 4.14 -6.51
N TYR A 222 31.80 4.78 -6.90
CA TYR A 222 30.53 4.07 -7.07
C TYR A 222 30.60 3.03 -8.18
N VAL A 223 31.28 3.34 -9.29
CA VAL A 223 31.50 2.37 -10.37
C VAL A 223 32.35 1.18 -9.91
N ARG A 224 33.43 1.44 -9.15
CA ARG A 224 34.32 0.38 -8.65
C ARG A 224 33.67 -0.49 -7.58
N SER A 225 32.83 0.10 -6.75
CA SER A 225 32.15 -0.59 -5.64
C SER A 225 30.80 -1.21 -6.03
N CYS A 226 30.30 -0.97 -7.25
CA CYS A 226 29.07 -1.55 -7.76
C CYS A 226 29.16 -3.07 -7.89
N ALA A 227 28.40 -3.79 -7.06
CA ALA A 227 28.31 -5.25 -7.06
C ALA A 227 27.45 -5.81 -8.22
N ASP A 228 26.52 -5.01 -8.74
CA ASP A 228 25.68 -5.37 -9.89
C ASP A 228 26.48 -5.33 -11.19
N ALA A 229 26.88 -6.52 -11.67
CA ALA A 229 27.68 -6.67 -12.88
C ALA A 229 26.97 -6.13 -14.13
N GLY A 230 25.64 -6.27 -14.21
CA GLY A 230 24.85 -5.79 -15.35
C GLY A 230 24.73 -4.26 -15.39
N ALA A 231 24.66 -3.62 -14.22
CA ALA A 231 24.57 -2.16 -14.13
C ALA A 231 25.92 -1.42 -14.15
N ARG A 232 27.04 -2.12 -13.90
CA ARG A 232 28.36 -1.49 -13.77
C ARG A 232 28.82 -0.76 -15.04
N ALA A 233 28.57 -1.33 -16.23
CA ALA A 233 28.95 -0.70 -17.50
C ALA A 233 28.07 0.54 -17.82
N PRO A 234 26.72 0.45 -17.76
CA PRO A 234 25.85 1.61 -17.89
C PRO A 234 26.17 2.73 -16.89
N LEU A 235 26.43 2.40 -15.62
CA LEU A 235 26.80 3.37 -14.60
C LEU A 235 28.13 4.08 -14.92
N ARG A 236 29.14 3.32 -15.37
CA ARG A 236 30.44 3.89 -15.77
C ARG A 236 30.29 4.91 -16.89
N ASP A 237 29.44 4.63 -17.87
CA ASP A 237 29.21 5.53 -18.99
C ASP A 237 28.50 6.81 -18.55
N ILE A 238 27.49 6.72 -17.68
CA ILE A 238 26.82 7.91 -17.12
C ILE A 238 27.84 8.76 -16.35
N VAL A 239 28.66 8.15 -15.48
CA VAL A 239 29.70 8.85 -14.72
C VAL A 239 30.70 9.55 -15.63
N ARG A 240 31.11 8.93 -16.75
CA ARG A 240 32.01 9.56 -17.72
C ARG A 240 31.41 10.79 -18.41
N GLU A 241 30.12 10.73 -18.76
CA GLU A 241 29.43 11.86 -19.38
C GLU A 241 29.27 13.02 -18.38
N VAL A 242 28.89 12.72 -17.13
CA VAL A 242 28.80 13.71 -16.04
C VAL A 242 30.16 14.33 -15.75
N ASP A 243 31.20 13.53 -15.51
CA ASP A 243 32.54 14.03 -15.19
C ASP A 243 33.13 14.84 -16.37
N GLY A 244 32.82 14.45 -17.61
CA GLY A 244 33.25 15.16 -18.81
C GLY A 244 32.63 16.55 -18.95
N VAL A 245 31.39 16.73 -18.50
CA VAL A 245 30.68 18.01 -18.49
C VAL A 245 31.07 18.85 -17.27
N GLU A 246 31.02 18.29 -16.06
CA GLU A 246 31.27 19.02 -14.81
C GLU A 246 32.76 19.37 -14.61
N PHE A 247 33.67 18.46 -14.95
CA PHE A 247 35.10 18.63 -14.71
C PHE A 247 35.94 18.73 -16.00
N GLY A 248 35.45 18.17 -17.11
CA GLY A 248 36.17 18.09 -18.38
C GLY A 248 35.96 19.28 -19.33
N GLY A 249 35.08 20.22 -18.99
CA GLY A 249 34.80 21.40 -19.82
C GLY A 249 34.08 21.09 -21.15
N ARG A 250 33.49 19.90 -21.30
CA ARG A 250 32.68 19.56 -22.47
C ARG A 250 31.29 20.21 -22.36
N PRO A 251 30.71 20.70 -23.46
CA PRO A 251 29.34 21.22 -23.44
C PRO A 251 28.32 20.10 -23.20
N ALA A 252 27.31 20.39 -22.40
CA ALA A 252 26.17 19.49 -22.19
C ALA A 252 25.22 19.59 -23.41
N THR A 253 25.16 18.55 -24.23
CA THR A 253 24.27 18.50 -25.40
C THR A 253 23.08 17.55 -25.19
N ALA A 254 22.02 17.75 -25.97
CA ALA A 254 20.84 16.89 -25.98
C ALA A 254 21.17 15.40 -26.24
N GLU A 255 22.16 15.15 -27.09
CA GLU A 255 22.64 13.81 -27.42
C GLU A 255 23.28 13.12 -26.21
N VAL A 256 24.10 13.84 -25.45
CA VAL A 256 24.73 13.33 -24.22
C VAL A 256 23.66 13.01 -23.17
N SER A 257 22.71 13.92 -22.97
CA SER A 257 21.58 13.73 -22.05
C SER A 257 20.72 12.51 -22.44
N THR A 258 20.43 12.34 -23.73
CA THR A 258 19.65 11.19 -24.25
C THR A 258 20.35 9.86 -24.01
N ARG A 259 21.67 9.79 -24.19
CA ARG A 259 22.46 8.58 -23.89
C ARG A 259 22.55 8.28 -22.39
N ALA A 260 22.55 9.30 -21.53
CA ALA A 260 22.51 9.11 -20.08
C ALA A 260 21.13 8.61 -19.64
N ARG A 261 20.06 9.17 -20.20
CA ARG A 261 18.67 8.75 -19.98
C ARG A 261 18.46 7.27 -20.24
N SER A 262 18.83 6.79 -21.43
CA SER A 262 18.59 5.38 -21.81
C SER A 262 19.28 4.39 -20.86
N ARG A 263 20.46 4.76 -20.35
CA ARG A 263 21.22 3.95 -19.39
C ARG A 263 20.61 4.02 -17.98
N ALA A 264 20.19 5.20 -17.54
CA ALA A 264 19.54 5.39 -16.25
C ALA A 264 18.20 4.63 -16.19
N GLU A 265 17.39 4.70 -17.25
CA GLU A 265 16.15 3.95 -17.38
C GLU A 265 16.36 2.43 -17.28
N ALA A 266 17.43 1.89 -17.87
CA ALA A 266 17.76 0.47 -17.77
C ALA A 266 18.11 0.07 -16.32
N ILE A 267 18.86 0.90 -15.60
CA ILE A 267 19.24 0.67 -14.20
C ILE A 267 18.01 0.74 -13.28
N VAL A 268 17.10 1.68 -13.51
CA VAL A 268 15.89 1.90 -12.68
C VAL A 268 14.84 0.83 -12.95
N ARG A 269 14.56 0.47 -14.22
CA ARG A 269 13.56 -0.55 -14.57
C ARG A 269 13.90 -1.95 -14.04
N ALA A 270 15.18 -2.30 -13.97
CA ALA A 270 15.62 -3.56 -13.38
C ALA A 270 15.20 -3.71 -11.90
N ALA A 271 15.00 -2.61 -11.16
CA ALA A 271 14.54 -2.63 -9.78
C ALA A 271 13.03 -2.93 -9.66
N GLY A 272 12.21 -2.47 -10.62
CA GLY A 272 10.74 -2.65 -10.58
C GLY A 272 10.28 -4.10 -10.81
N VAL A 273 11.02 -4.89 -11.58
CA VAL A 273 10.63 -6.28 -11.92
C VAL A 273 10.72 -7.23 -10.72
N VAL A 274 11.62 -6.97 -9.77
CA VAL A 274 11.79 -7.82 -8.57
C VAL A 274 10.63 -7.60 -7.57
N ALA A 275 10.12 -6.38 -7.44
CA ALA A 275 8.98 -6.08 -6.58
C ALA A 275 7.66 -6.71 -7.10
N LEU A 276 7.47 -6.76 -8.43
CA LEU A 276 6.28 -7.35 -9.05
C LEU A 276 6.20 -8.87 -8.84
N LEU A 277 7.33 -9.57 -8.84
CA LEU A 277 7.38 -11.03 -8.65
C LEU A 277 7.04 -11.46 -7.21
N VAL A 278 7.32 -10.63 -6.21
CA VAL A 278 6.93 -10.89 -4.80
C VAL A 278 5.42 -10.71 -4.60
N GLY A 279 4.77 -9.81 -5.35
CA GLY A 279 3.32 -9.62 -5.31
C GLY A 279 2.52 -10.77 -5.96
N LEU A 280 3.09 -11.44 -6.97
CA LEU A 280 2.39 -12.47 -7.74
C LEU A 280 2.37 -13.86 -7.06
N VAL A 281 3.28 -14.14 -6.13
CA VAL A 281 3.32 -15.44 -5.42
C VAL A 281 2.32 -15.49 -4.24
N GLY A 282 1.77 -14.34 -3.80
CA GLY A 282 0.88 -14.25 -2.63
C GLY A 282 -0.62 -14.39 -2.91
N CYS A 283 -1.07 -14.61 -4.14
CA CYS A 283 -2.50 -14.63 -4.51
C CYS A 283 -2.89 -15.83 -5.37
N GLY A 284 -2.40 -17.03 -5.01
CA GLY A 284 -2.89 -18.29 -5.58
C GLY A 284 -4.37 -18.51 -5.21
N GLY A 285 -5.25 -18.32 -6.19
CA GLY A 285 -6.70 -18.33 -6.02
C GLY A 285 -7.28 -19.67 -5.56
N LEU A 286 -7.78 -19.68 -4.32
CA LEU A 286 -8.87 -20.58 -3.94
C LEU A 286 -10.16 -20.01 -4.54
N ARG A 287 -10.71 -20.68 -5.56
CA ARG A 287 -12.09 -20.44 -6.01
C ARG A 287 -13.00 -20.72 -4.81
N LYS A 288 -13.51 -19.67 -4.15
CA LYS A 288 -14.62 -19.81 -3.22
C LYS A 288 -15.78 -20.46 -3.98
N PRO A 289 -16.43 -21.52 -3.43
CA PRO A 289 -17.67 -22.02 -3.99
C PRO A 289 -18.64 -20.84 -4.20
N GLY A 290 -19.29 -20.79 -5.36
CA GLY A 290 -20.21 -19.70 -5.68
C GLY A 290 -21.32 -19.62 -4.63
N THR A 291 -21.52 -18.44 -4.04
CA THR A 291 -22.58 -18.13 -3.06
C THR A 291 -24.00 -18.37 -3.61
N VAL A 292 -24.13 -18.59 -4.91
CA VAL A 292 -25.38 -18.77 -5.64
C VAL A 292 -25.97 -20.18 -5.43
N ASP A 293 -25.13 -21.20 -5.20
CA ASP A 293 -25.54 -22.60 -5.01
C ASP A 293 -25.77 -22.96 -3.53
N ASP A 294 -25.67 -21.98 -2.62
CA ASP A 294 -25.94 -22.17 -1.19
C ASP A 294 -27.45 -22.00 -0.90
N PRO A 295 -28.16 -23.00 -0.34
CA PRO A 295 -29.55 -22.83 0.08
C PRO A 295 -29.77 -21.66 1.07
N ALA A 296 -28.75 -21.34 1.88
CA ALA A 296 -28.75 -20.23 2.83
C ALA A 296 -28.17 -18.91 2.25
N GLY A 297 -27.71 -18.92 0.99
CA GLY A 297 -27.29 -17.70 0.28
C GLY A 297 -28.48 -16.78 -0.04
N GLY A 298 -28.24 -15.54 -0.47
CA GLY A 298 -29.31 -14.55 -0.74
C GLY A 298 -29.42 -14.03 -2.17
N GLU A 299 -28.68 -14.63 -3.11
CA GLU A 299 -28.58 -14.14 -4.49
C GLU A 299 -29.89 -14.30 -5.29
N LEU A 300 -30.73 -15.28 -4.96
CA LEU A 300 -32.07 -15.43 -5.55
C LEU A 300 -33.02 -14.33 -5.08
N GLY A 301 -33.01 -14.00 -3.79
CA GLY A 301 -33.79 -12.89 -3.21
C GLY A 301 -33.47 -11.56 -3.90
N VAL A 302 -32.20 -11.25 -4.08
CA VAL A 302 -31.75 -10.05 -4.80
C VAL A 302 -32.23 -10.06 -6.27
N ALA A 303 -32.15 -11.21 -6.94
CA ALA A 303 -32.61 -11.32 -8.33
C ALA A 303 -34.14 -11.16 -8.47
N VAL A 304 -34.91 -11.71 -7.54
CA VAL A 304 -36.38 -11.52 -7.49
C VAL A 304 -36.73 -10.05 -7.27
N LEU A 305 -36.08 -9.38 -6.32
CA LEU A 305 -36.33 -7.94 -6.08
C LEU A 305 -36.03 -7.11 -7.32
N ARG A 306 -34.95 -7.42 -8.07
CA ARG A 306 -34.66 -6.75 -9.35
C ARG A 306 -35.71 -7.04 -10.42
N ALA A 307 -36.20 -8.27 -10.49
CA ALA A 307 -37.29 -8.64 -11.40
C ALA A 307 -38.61 -7.91 -11.05
N GLN A 308 -38.78 -7.44 -9.82
CA GLN A 308 -39.87 -6.56 -9.39
C GLN A 308 -39.65 -5.09 -9.73
N GLY A 309 -38.63 -4.76 -10.54
CA GLY A 309 -38.32 -3.38 -10.93
C GLY A 309 -37.54 -2.59 -9.87
N LEU A 310 -37.13 -3.23 -8.76
CA LEU A 310 -36.36 -2.56 -7.71
C LEU A 310 -34.89 -2.43 -8.09
N THR A 311 -34.32 -1.25 -7.86
CA THR A 311 -32.88 -1.02 -8.07
C THR A 311 -32.09 -1.52 -6.86
N VAL A 312 -31.71 -2.80 -6.89
CA VAL A 312 -30.94 -3.45 -5.82
C VAL A 312 -29.47 -3.60 -6.20
N SER A 313 -28.57 -3.00 -5.43
CA SER A 313 -27.13 -3.21 -5.54
C SER A 313 -26.51 -3.62 -4.21
N LYS A 314 -25.26 -4.10 -4.26
CA LYS A 314 -24.46 -4.30 -3.05
C LYS A 314 -24.10 -2.92 -2.47
N LEU A 315 -23.80 -2.88 -1.17
CA LEU A 315 -23.23 -1.69 -0.56
C LEU A 315 -21.78 -1.53 -1.04
N ASP A 316 -21.44 -0.31 -1.46
CA ASP A 316 -20.16 0.00 -2.11
C ASP A 316 -19.01 0.19 -1.10
N ARG A 317 -19.36 0.51 0.16
CA ARG A 317 -18.43 0.80 1.27
C ARG A 317 -19.02 0.32 2.59
N SER A 318 -18.20 0.30 3.64
CA SER A 318 -18.65 0.00 5.00
C SER A 318 -19.84 0.88 5.42
N ILE A 319 -20.77 0.27 6.15
CA ILE A 319 -21.92 0.93 6.77
C ILE A 319 -21.46 2.09 7.68
N ALA A 320 -20.28 1.96 8.31
CA ALA A 320 -19.68 3.00 9.14
C ALA A 320 -19.25 4.26 8.36
N THR A 321 -19.36 4.25 7.03
CA THR A 321 -18.99 5.37 6.16
C THR A 321 -20.11 5.83 5.25
N LEU A 322 -21.35 5.42 5.54
CA LEU A 322 -22.52 5.91 4.81
C LEU A 322 -22.55 7.45 4.85
N PRO A 323 -22.69 8.13 3.70
CA PRO A 323 -22.84 9.57 3.69
C PRO A 323 -24.14 9.93 4.42
N MET A 324 -24.08 10.97 5.26
CA MET A 324 -25.28 11.48 5.93
C MET A 324 -26.26 12.01 4.89
N PRO A 325 -27.55 11.65 4.96
CA PRO A 325 -28.55 12.15 4.02
C PRO A 325 -28.63 13.68 4.06
N ALA A 326 -28.57 14.33 2.90
CA ALA A 326 -28.93 15.73 2.79
C ALA A 326 -30.44 15.92 3.04
N HIS A 327 -30.89 17.13 3.35
CA HIS A 327 -32.29 17.41 3.66
C HIS A 327 -33.24 17.17 2.48
N ASP A 328 -32.74 17.24 1.25
CA ASP A 328 -33.47 17.16 -0.02
C ASP A 328 -33.15 15.89 -0.84
N GLU A 329 -32.26 15.02 -0.35
CA GLU A 329 -31.84 13.80 -1.06
C GLU A 329 -32.46 12.55 -0.45
N LEU A 330 -33.00 11.68 -1.30
CA LEU A 330 -33.52 10.38 -0.89
C LEU A 330 -32.37 9.40 -0.60
N ALA A 331 -32.09 9.21 0.68
CA ALA A 331 -31.15 8.19 1.13
C ALA A 331 -31.58 6.78 0.66
N PRO A 332 -30.62 5.92 0.27
CA PRO A 332 -30.91 4.53 -0.09
C PRO A 332 -31.52 3.76 1.09
N VAL A 333 -32.28 2.71 0.79
CA VAL A 333 -32.68 1.72 1.78
C VAL A 333 -31.51 0.76 2.00
N VAL A 334 -30.97 0.70 3.21
CA VAL A 334 -29.89 -0.23 3.56
C VAL A 334 -30.49 -1.47 4.20
N VAL A 335 -30.30 -2.63 3.57
CA VAL A 335 -30.77 -3.93 4.08
C VAL A 335 -29.58 -4.69 4.67
N VAL A 336 -29.70 -5.11 5.93
CA VAL A 336 -28.64 -5.81 6.66
C VAL A 336 -29.16 -7.16 7.17
N ASP A 337 -28.49 -8.23 6.78
CA ASP A 337 -28.65 -9.56 7.38
C ASP A 337 -27.76 -9.66 8.63
N MET A 338 -28.35 -9.56 9.83
CA MET A 338 -27.68 -9.59 11.12
C MET A 338 -27.15 -10.99 11.50
N GLU A 339 -27.50 -12.03 10.76
CA GLU A 339 -26.89 -13.34 10.91
C GLU A 339 -25.55 -13.46 10.16
N GLN A 340 -25.36 -12.64 9.12
CA GLN A 340 -24.15 -12.65 8.26
C GLN A 340 -23.26 -11.43 8.48
N THR A 341 -23.84 -10.29 8.78
CA THR A 341 -23.16 -9.00 8.89
C THR A 341 -23.09 -8.60 10.36
N VAL A 342 -21.94 -8.83 10.97
CA VAL A 342 -21.68 -8.38 12.34
C VAL A 342 -21.33 -6.89 12.27
N LEU A 343 -22.10 -6.06 12.97
CA LEU A 343 -21.82 -4.63 13.07
C LEU A 343 -20.90 -4.37 14.28
N GLU A 344 -19.74 -3.78 14.06
CA GLU A 344 -18.90 -3.27 15.16
C GLU A 344 -19.54 -2.02 15.79
N ASP A 345 -19.14 -1.68 17.02
CA ASP A 345 -19.73 -0.58 17.79
C ASP A 345 -19.72 0.76 17.02
N ASP A 346 -18.62 1.09 16.33
CA ASP A 346 -18.53 2.30 15.49
C ASP A 346 -19.54 2.28 14.32
N ALA A 347 -19.74 1.11 13.70
CA ALA A 347 -20.72 0.93 12.62
C ALA A 347 -22.15 1.05 13.15
N ILE A 348 -22.41 0.52 14.35
CA ILE A 348 -23.69 0.65 15.06
C ILE A 348 -23.99 2.12 15.36
N GLU A 349 -23.04 2.86 15.93
CA GLU A 349 -23.24 4.27 16.27
C GLU A 349 -23.50 5.10 15.01
N HIS A 350 -22.68 4.89 13.97
CA HIS A 350 -22.81 5.61 12.70
C HIS A 350 -24.12 5.30 11.99
N VAL A 351 -24.53 4.03 11.89
CA VAL A 351 -25.78 3.67 11.18
C VAL A 351 -26.99 4.22 11.91
N MET A 352 -27.01 4.21 13.24
CA MET A 352 -28.12 4.78 13.99
C MET A 352 -28.16 6.31 13.87
N ARG A 353 -27.01 6.98 13.79
CA ARG A 353 -26.94 8.41 13.45
C ARG A 353 -27.48 8.67 12.04
N TRP A 354 -27.05 7.89 11.07
CA TRP A 354 -27.51 7.97 9.67
C TRP A 354 -29.03 7.77 9.54
N VAL A 355 -29.62 6.82 10.28
CA VAL A 355 -31.08 6.64 10.33
C VAL A 355 -31.74 7.89 10.92
N ARG A 356 -31.26 8.44 12.04
CA ARG A 356 -31.85 9.65 12.65
C ARG A 356 -31.86 10.85 11.69
N GLU A 357 -30.91 10.90 10.75
CA GLU A 357 -30.82 11.93 9.71
C GLU A 357 -31.67 11.68 8.46
N GLY A 358 -32.52 10.65 8.43
CA GLY A 358 -33.41 10.37 7.28
C GLY A 358 -33.08 9.09 6.51
N GLY A 359 -32.09 8.33 6.97
CA GLY A 359 -31.76 7.01 6.45
C GLY A 359 -32.87 5.99 6.71
N VAL A 360 -32.96 4.97 5.85
CA VAL A 360 -33.89 3.85 6.03
C VAL A 360 -33.10 2.56 6.16
N LEU A 361 -33.28 1.88 7.28
CA LEU A 361 -32.58 0.65 7.62
C LEU A 361 -33.56 -0.52 7.70
N VAL A 362 -33.26 -1.63 7.05
CA VAL A 362 -34.01 -2.89 7.17
C VAL A 362 -33.10 -3.94 7.82
N LEU A 363 -33.47 -4.39 9.01
CA LEU A 363 -32.71 -5.37 9.80
C LEU A 363 -33.40 -6.73 9.70
N PHE A 364 -32.72 -7.70 9.10
CA PHE A 364 -33.13 -9.10 9.10
C PHE A 364 -32.32 -9.89 10.10
N GLY A 365 -32.96 -10.73 10.91
CA GLY A 365 -32.31 -11.61 11.88
C GLY A 365 -32.75 -11.33 13.30
N ALA A 366 -32.26 -12.16 14.24
CA ALA A 366 -32.70 -12.12 15.64
C ALA A 366 -32.51 -10.72 16.28
N PRO A 367 -33.54 -10.16 16.95
CA PRO A 367 -33.47 -8.86 17.62
C PRO A 367 -32.32 -8.72 18.62
N SER A 368 -31.88 -9.83 19.22
CA SER A 368 -30.73 -9.88 20.12
C SER A 368 -29.41 -9.42 19.49
N ARG A 369 -29.32 -9.41 18.15
CA ARG A 369 -28.14 -8.95 17.39
C ARG A 369 -28.26 -7.52 16.87
N TRP A 370 -29.42 -6.88 17.02
CA TRP A 370 -29.66 -5.55 16.50
C TRP A 370 -28.93 -4.47 17.33
N PRO A 371 -28.74 -3.26 16.79
CA PRO A 371 -28.33 -2.11 17.58
C PRO A 371 -29.18 -1.97 18.85
N ARG A 372 -28.55 -1.87 20.02
CA ARG A 372 -29.27 -1.84 21.32
C ARG A 372 -30.27 -0.68 21.40
N ASP A 373 -29.96 0.45 20.78
CA ASP A 373 -30.81 1.63 20.67
C ASP A 373 -32.17 1.36 20.00
N VAL A 374 -32.28 0.28 19.23
CA VAL A 374 -33.53 -0.10 18.56
C VAL A 374 -34.56 -0.64 19.57
N GLY A 375 -34.12 -1.31 20.63
CA GLY A 375 -34.97 -1.76 21.73
C GLY A 375 -36.00 -2.85 21.39
N ALA A 376 -35.72 -3.68 20.37
CA ALA A 376 -36.53 -4.86 20.04
C ALA A 376 -36.01 -6.08 20.79
N THR A 377 -36.91 -6.99 21.17
CA THR A 377 -36.58 -8.25 21.84
C THR A 377 -37.14 -9.44 21.08
N GLU A 378 -36.40 -10.54 21.10
CA GLU A 378 -36.79 -11.80 20.48
C GLU A 378 -37.91 -12.48 21.29
N THR A 379 -38.88 -13.06 20.61
CA THR A 379 -39.94 -13.89 21.19
C THR A 379 -40.28 -15.02 20.21
N SER A 380 -41.24 -15.87 20.58
CA SER A 380 -41.71 -16.95 19.72
C SER A 380 -43.22 -16.84 19.53
N ALA A 381 -43.70 -17.33 18.39
CA ALA A 381 -45.10 -17.43 18.06
C ALA A 381 -45.55 -18.90 17.99
N SER A 382 -46.86 -19.08 18.14
CA SER A 382 -47.53 -20.38 18.08
C SER A 382 -47.53 -21.05 16.69
N GLY A 383 -47.13 -20.34 15.63
CA GLY A 383 -47.19 -20.82 14.25
C GLY A 383 -46.03 -20.33 13.37
N ARG A 384 -46.04 -20.76 12.10
CA ARG A 384 -45.01 -20.43 11.08
C ARG A 384 -45.57 -19.67 9.88
N GLU A 385 -46.87 -19.46 9.83
CA GLU A 385 -47.55 -18.75 8.75
C GLU A 385 -47.41 -17.25 8.97
N LEU A 386 -46.95 -16.56 7.93
CA LEU A 386 -46.86 -15.11 7.87
C LEU A 386 -48.11 -14.52 7.25
N ARG A 387 -48.58 -13.41 7.82
CA ARG A 387 -49.70 -12.63 7.28
C ARG A 387 -49.35 -11.16 7.30
N TRP A 388 -49.54 -10.49 6.16
CA TRP A 388 -49.43 -9.03 6.08
C TRP A 388 -50.54 -8.37 6.91
N VAL A 389 -50.19 -7.30 7.62
CA VAL A 389 -51.13 -6.48 8.40
C VAL A 389 -51.59 -5.33 7.52
N TRP A 390 -52.88 -5.30 7.20
CA TRP A 390 -53.52 -4.18 6.53
C TRP A 390 -54.01 -3.19 7.58
N TYR A 391 -53.77 -1.90 7.35
CA TYR A 391 -54.47 -0.84 8.06
C TYR A 391 -55.60 -0.42 7.15
N GLU A 392 -56.84 -0.72 7.54
CA GLU A 392 -58.01 -0.09 6.95
C GLU A 392 -57.98 1.36 7.46
N ASP A 393 -57.80 2.33 6.56
CA ASP A 393 -58.01 3.73 6.91
C ASP A 393 -59.53 3.88 7.03
N ASP A 394 -60.02 4.00 8.28
CA ASP A 394 -61.45 3.98 8.61
C ASP A 394 -62.25 5.14 7.96
N ASP A 395 -61.59 6.09 7.30
CA ASP A 395 -62.19 7.32 6.77
C ASP A 395 -62.49 7.32 5.25
N ASP A 396 -62.04 6.32 4.47
CA ASP A 396 -62.24 6.27 3.01
C ASP A 396 -63.12 5.10 2.55
N GLU A 397 -64.45 5.26 2.69
CA GLU A 397 -65.50 4.30 2.27
C GLU A 397 -65.52 3.99 0.75
N ALA A 398 -64.66 4.62 -0.06
CA ALA A 398 -64.76 4.63 -1.53
C ALA A 398 -63.76 3.74 -2.28
N ALA A 399 -62.84 3.05 -1.62
CA ALA A 399 -61.85 2.20 -2.30
C ALA A 399 -61.65 0.84 -1.63
N ALA A 400 -62.72 0.02 -1.60
CA ALA A 400 -62.62 -1.42 -1.37
C ALA A 400 -61.92 -2.12 -2.56
N THR A 401 -60.66 -1.77 -2.79
CA THR A 401 -59.78 -2.52 -3.68
C THR A 401 -59.59 -3.87 -3.01
N SER A 402 -59.98 -4.96 -3.68
CA SER A 402 -59.82 -6.33 -3.19
C SER A 402 -58.34 -6.63 -2.94
N VAL A 403 -57.83 -6.31 -1.76
CA VAL A 403 -56.44 -6.53 -1.40
C VAL A 403 -56.24 -8.03 -1.15
N VAL A 404 -55.50 -8.69 -2.05
CA VAL A 404 -55.16 -10.10 -1.90
C VAL A 404 -54.30 -10.26 -0.63
N PRO A 405 -54.71 -11.10 0.34
CA PRO A 405 -53.94 -11.29 1.56
C PRO A 405 -52.60 -11.97 1.23
N ILE A 406 -51.50 -11.28 1.46
CA ILE A 406 -50.16 -11.84 1.29
C ILE A 406 -49.89 -12.80 2.45
N ARG A 407 -49.65 -14.06 2.11
CA ARG A 407 -49.28 -15.12 3.05
C ARG A 407 -47.90 -15.67 2.69
N ALA A 408 -47.19 -16.20 3.68
CA ALA A 408 -45.90 -16.85 3.50
C ALA A 408 -45.66 -17.87 4.63
N THR A 409 -44.61 -18.67 4.55
CA THR A 409 -44.29 -19.70 5.57
C THR A 409 -42.82 -19.70 5.92
N LEU A 410 -42.52 -19.78 7.21
CA LEU A 410 -41.17 -19.86 7.75
C LEU A 410 -40.75 -21.29 8.14
N ALA A 411 -39.45 -21.50 8.30
CA ALA A 411 -38.92 -22.70 8.94
C ALA A 411 -39.24 -22.69 10.44
N ARG A 412 -39.16 -21.51 11.08
CA ARG A 412 -39.37 -21.32 12.52
C ARG A 412 -40.41 -20.25 12.82
N GLY A 413 -41.09 -20.38 13.96
CA GLY A 413 -42.07 -19.41 14.46
C GLY A 413 -41.43 -18.28 15.26
N ASP A 414 -40.27 -17.77 14.82
CA ASP A 414 -39.56 -16.71 15.53
C ASP A 414 -40.27 -15.37 15.32
N ALA A 415 -40.45 -14.62 16.40
CA ALA A 415 -41.18 -13.36 16.42
C ALA A 415 -40.38 -12.28 17.16
N LEU A 416 -40.86 -11.06 17.12
CA LEU A 416 -40.29 -9.92 17.84
C LEU A 416 -41.36 -9.21 18.67
N GLN A 417 -40.92 -8.68 19.81
CA GLN A 417 -41.64 -7.68 20.56
C GLN A 417 -40.89 -6.36 20.43
N TRP A 418 -41.56 -5.33 19.94
CA TRP A 418 -40.92 -4.04 19.70
C TRP A 418 -41.84 -2.88 20.08
N PRO A 419 -41.70 -2.37 21.31
CA PRO A 419 -42.53 -1.28 21.81
C PRO A 419 -42.46 -0.06 20.90
N GLY A 420 -43.63 0.49 20.54
CA GLY A 420 -43.74 1.67 19.67
C GLY A 420 -43.47 1.42 18.18
N ALA A 421 -43.29 0.17 17.76
CA ALA A 421 -43.25 -0.18 16.34
C ALA A 421 -44.66 -0.53 15.81
N ALA A 422 -44.96 -0.07 14.60
CA ALA A 422 -46.16 -0.47 13.86
C ALA A 422 -45.94 -1.88 13.29
N PRO A 423 -46.80 -2.88 13.59
CA PRO A 423 -46.67 -4.22 13.03
C PRO A 423 -46.96 -4.21 11.52
N LEU A 424 -46.04 -4.75 10.73
CA LEU A 424 -46.21 -4.91 9.28
C LEU A 424 -46.63 -6.34 8.91
N VAL A 425 -46.03 -7.33 9.57
CA VAL A 425 -46.25 -8.75 9.30
C VAL A 425 -46.40 -9.48 10.62
N ARG A 426 -47.40 -10.33 10.74
CA ARG A 426 -47.60 -11.23 11.88
C ARG A 426 -47.17 -12.65 11.53
N VAL A 427 -46.67 -13.37 12.53
CA VAL A 427 -46.43 -14.82 12.49
C VAL A 427 -47.24 -15.45 13.61
N GLY A 428 -48.23 -16.29 13.28
CA GLY A 428 -49.19 -16.78 14.28
C GLY A 428 -49.85 -15.63 15.06
N ASP A 429 -49.59 -15.59 16.37
CA ASP A 429 -50.00 -14.57 17.35
C ASP A 429 -48.92 -13.50 17.63
N GLY A 430 -47.69 -13.68 17.12
CA GLY A 430 -46.58 -12.74 17.28
C GLY A 430 -46.42 -11.76 16.13
N THR A 431 -45.60 -10.71 16.34
CA THR A 431 -45.16 -9.82 15.27
C THR A 431 -43.90 -10.40 14.64
N TYR A 432 -43.87 -10.53 13.32
CA TYR A 432 -42.69 -11.00 12.58
C TYR A 432 -41.86 -9.84 12.03
N ALA A 433 -42.53 -8.83 11.49
CA ALA A 433 -41.89 -7.61 11.02
C ALA A 433 -42.64 -6.38 11.52
N GLY A 434 -41.89 -5.35 11.90
CA GLY A 434 -42.44 -4.07 12.35
C GLY A 434 -41.61 -2.90 11.84
N ALA A 435 -42.19 -1.71 11.86
CA ALA A 435 -41.52 -0.47 11.48
C ALA A 435 -41.60 0.56 12.60
N ARG A 436 -40.51 1.26 12.85
CA ARG A 436 -40.45 2.36 13.82
C ARG A 436 -39.65 3.53 13.29
N ILE A 437 -40.12 4.74 13.57
CA ILE A 437 -39.46 6.00 13.21
C ILE A 437 -38.36 6.32 14.23
N PHE A 438 -37.20 6.76 13.74
CA PHE A 438 -36.09 7.25 14.55
C PHE A 438 -35.61 8.56 13.94
N GLY A 439 -35.82 9.68 14.64
CA GLY A 439 -35.53 11.00 14.07
C GLY A 439 -36.34 11.24 12.79
N ARG A 440 -35.65 11.54 11.69
CA ARG A 440 -36.24 11.72 10.35
C ARG A 440 -36.29 10.43 9.52
N GLY A 441 -35.64 9.37 9.96
CA GLY A 441 -35.60 8.10 9.24
C GLY A 441 -36.41 7.01 9.92
N ARG A 442 -36.23 5.77 9.46
CA ARG A 442 -36.96 4.61 10.00
C ARG A 442 -36.13 3.35 10.00
N VAL A 443 -36.48 2.47 10.92
CA VAL A 443 -35.99 1.09 10.95
C VAL A 443 -37.17 0.16 10.70
N VAL A 444 -37.02 -0.74 9.74
CA VAL A 444 -37.89 -1.90 9.56
C VAL A 444 -37.14 -3.11 10.09
N GLY A 445 -37.71 -3.81 11.05
CA GLY A 445 -37.10 -4.94 11.70
C GLY A 445 -37.86 -6.21 11.37
N VAL A 446 -37.14 -7.28 11.05
CA VAL A 446 -37.67 -8.60 10.65
C VAL A 446 -37.02 -9.67 11.52
N ALA A 447 -37.83 -10.44 12.25
CA ALA A 447 -37.39 -11.31 13.35
C ALA A 447 -36.33 -12.36 12.95
N THR A 448 -36.27 -12.74 11.66
CA THR A 448 -35.27 -13.70 11.15
C THR A 448 -34.70 -13.27 9.81
N SER A 449 -33.59 -13.90 9.40
CA SER A 449 -33.02 -13.76 8.07
C SER A 449 -33.56 -14.76 7.05
N GLU A 450 -34.55 -15.59 7.42
CA GLU A 450 -35.01 -16.69 6.58
C GLU A 450 -35.55 -16.21 5.23
N LEU A 451 -36.30 -15.10 5.20
CA LEU A 451 -36.82 -14.50 3.95
C LEU A 451 -35.73 -13.99 3.00
N LEU A 452 -34.48 -13.81 3.46
CA LEU A 452 -33.37 -13.46 2.58
C LEU A 452 -32.69 -14.68 1.94
N THR A 453 -33.02 -15.90 2.38
CA THR A 453 -32.36 -17.12 1.90
C THR A 453 -32.93 -17.61 0.58
N ASN A 454 -32.08 -18.23 -0.24
CA ASN A 454 -32.40 -18.77 -1.55
C ASN A 454 -33.54 -19.81 -1.46
N VAL A 455 -33.47 -20.71 -0.48
CA VAL A 455 -34.53 -21.72 -0.26
C VAL A 455 -35.85 -21.10 0.16
N SER A 456 -35.85 -20.05 0.97
CA SER A 456 -37.09 -19.38 1.36
C SER A 456 -37.72 -18.67 0.17
N VAL A 457 -36.94 -17.86 -0.56
CA VAL A 457 -37.42 -17.13 -1.74
C VAL A 457 -37.83 -18.06 -2.88
N ALA A 458 -37.29 -19.28 -2.95
CA ALA A 458 -37.75 -20.30 -3.91
C ALA A 458 -39.24 -20.66 -3.74
N ARG A 459 -39.85 -20.33 -2.59
CA ARG A 459 -41.30 -20.34 -2.40
C ARG A 459 -41.87 -19.02 -2.91
N GLY A 460 -42.78 -19.09 -3.89
CA GLY A 460 -43.37 -17.90 -4.50
C GLY A 460 -43.96 -16.94 -3.47
N ASP A 461 -44.74 -17.46 -2.53
CA ASP A 461 -45.35 -16.72 -1.41
C ASP A 461 -44.33 -15.95 -0.56
N ASN A 462 -43.19 -16.58 -0.24
CA ASN A 462 -42.12 -15.93 0.52
C ASN A 462 -41.40 -14.86 -0.30
N ALA A 463 -41.26 -15.07 -1.62
CA ALA A 463 -40.74 -14.06 -2.53
C ALA A 463 -41.66 -12.82 -2.58
N VAL A 464 -42.99 -13.01 -2.59
CA VAL A 464 -43.96 -11.92 -2.49
C VAL A 464 -43.81 -11.18 -1.16
N MET A 465 -43.74 -11.93 -0.05
CA MET A 465 -43.58 -11.35 1.29
C MET A 465 -42.27 -10.54 1.42
N LEU A 466 -41.15 -11.06 0.91
CA LEU A 466 -39.87 -10.34 0.90
C LEU A 466 -39.98 -9.02 0.12
N ALA A 467 -40.54 -9.09 -1.09
CA ALA A 467 -40.75 -7.90 -1.92
C ALA A 467 -41.63 -6.87 -1.21
N ALA A 468 -42.74 -7.29 -0.60
CA ALA A 468 -43.64 -6.39 0.13
C ALA A 468 -42.95 -5.69 1.32
N ILE A 469 -42.16 -6.42 2.12
CA ILE A 469 -41.40 -5.83 3.24
C ILE A 469 -40.37 -4.80 2.74
N VAL A 470 -39.61 -5.14 1.69
CA VAL A 470 -38.58 -4.25 1.15
C VAL A 470 -39.21 -3.03 0.46
N GLN A 471 -40.34 -3.21 -0.23
CA GLN A 471 -41.09 -2.13 -0.87
C GLN A 471 -41.72 -1.18 0.16
N SER A 472 -42.29 -1.70 1.24
CA SER A 472 -42.83 -0.85 2.31
C SER A 472 -41.73 0.00 2.95
N ALA A 473 -40.50 -0.55 3.05
CA ALA A 473 -39.31 0.17 3.46
C ALA A 473 -38.76 1.15 2.40
N ALA A 474 -39.12 0.99 1.12
CA ALA A 474 -38.73 1.94 0.06
C ALA A 474 -39.76 3.05 -0.16
N SER A 475 -41.02 2.82 0.17
CA SER A 475 -42.12 3.78 -0.03
C SER A 475 -41.84 5.08 0.74
N PRO A 476 -41.99 6.27 0.11
CA PRO A 476 -41.96 7.53 0.83
C PRO A 476 -42.97 7.48 1.97
N PHE A 477 -42.57 7.88 3.17
CA PHE A 477 -43.53 8.13 4.23
C PHE A 477 -44.17 9.48 3.90
N ALA A 478 -45.49 9.50 3.67
CA ALA A 478 -46.27 10.71 3.44
C ALA A 478 -46.37 11.53 4.75
N ALA A 479 -45.24 11.93 5.33
CA ALA A 479 -45.26 13.02 6.29
C ALA A 479 -45.43 14.30 5.48
N ALA A 480 -46.54 14.99 5.75
CA ALA A 480 -46.88 16.32 5.28
C ALA A 480 -45.81 17.35 5.69
N VAL A 481 -44.68 17.32 5.00
CA VAL A 481 -43.60 18.29 5.11
C VAL A 481 -43.56 19.02 3.77
N ASP A 482 -43.74 20.33 3.80
CA ASP A 482 -43.63 21.20 2.63
C ASP A 482 -42.31 20.91 1.89
N GLY A 483 -42.41 20.46 0.64
CA GLY A 483 -41.27 20.00 -0.17
C GLY A 483 -41.12 18.48 -0.31
N ALA A 484 -42.21 17.71 -0.15
CA ALA A 484 -42.22 16.26 -0.32
C ALA A 484 -41.50 15.83 -1.62
N PRO A 485 -40.56 14.87 -1.55
CA PRO A 485 -39.85 14.37 -2.72
C PRO A 485 -40.85 13.80 -3.73
N ASP A 486 -40.50 13.89 -5.03
CA ASP A 486 -41.32 13.36 -6.13
C ASP A 486 -41.87 11.98 -5.75
N PRO A 487 -43.20 11.77 -5.75
CA PRO A 487 -43.81 10.48 -5.41
C PRO A 487 -43.33 9.33 -6.30
N ASN A 488 -42.74 9.63 -7.47
CA ASN A 488 -42.14 8.66 -8.38
C ASN A 488 -40.63 8.44 -8.13
N ALA A 489 -40.01 9.16 -7.20
CA ALA A 489 -38.60 9.00 -6.89
C ALA A 489 -38.40 7.73 -6.04
N HIS A 490 -37.99 6.65 -6.71
CA HIS A 490 -37.71 5.38 -6.06
C HIS A 490 -36.38 5.42 -5.31
N ARG A 491 -36.38 5.00 -4.04
CA ARG A 491 -35.15 4.76 -3.29
C ARG A 491 -34.40 3.57 -3.87
N THR A 492 -33.09 3.72 -4.06
CA THR A 492 -32.22 2.57 -4.35
C THR A 492 -32.06 1.70 -3.12
N ILE A 493 -31.94 0.39 -3.31
CA ILE A 493 -31.76 -0.57 -2.22
C ILE A 493 -30.31 -1.05 -2.23
N LYS A 494 -29.65 -0.95 -1.07
CA LYS A 494 -28.28 -1.37 -0.84
C LYS A 494 -28.26 -2.55 0.12
N MET A 495 -27.85 -3.72 -0.37
CA MET A 495 -27.68 -4.93 0.44
C MET A 495 -26.28 -4.94 1.05
N ALA A 496 -26.20 -4.98 2.38
CA ALA A 496 -24.95 -5.11 3.11
C ALA A 496 -24.41 -6.54 3.02
N ARG A 497 -23.09 -6.64 2.95
CA ARG A 497 -22.33 -7.90 2.98
C ARG A 497 -21.67 -8.10 4.34
N PRO A 498 -21.20 -9.33 4.65
CA PRO A 498 -20.48 -9.60 5.89
C PRO A 498 -19.36 -8.60 6.20
N GLU A 499 -18.60 -8.19 5.19
CA GLU A 499 -17.50 -7.21 5.33
C GLU A 499 -17.95 -5.77 5.57
N ASP A 500 -19.20 -5.41 5.26
CA ASP A 500 -19.67 -4.02 5.30
C ASP A 500 -19.99 -3.55 6.74
N GLY A 501 -20.17 -4.49 7.68
CA GLY A 501 -20.36 -4.19 9.10
C GLY A 501 -19.07 -3.80 9.83
N ILE A 502 -17.92 -3.97 9.17
CA ILE A 502 -16.60 -3.67 9.71
C ILE A 502 -16.21 -2.25 9.25
N PRO A 503 -15.84 -1.32 10.16
CA PRO A 503 -15.36 0.00 9.80
C PRO A 503 -14.09 -0.13 8.95
N PRO A 504 -13.82 0.76 7.98
CA PRO A 504 -12.53 0.77 7.33
C PRO A 504 -11.43 1.05 8.37
N PRO A 505 -10.23 0.46 8.23
CA PRO A 505 -9.14 0.73 9.15
C PRO A 505 -8.74 2.21 9.02
N GLY A 506 -8.79 2.96 10.12
CA GLY A 506 -8.43 4.38 10.14
C GLY A 506 -6.94 4.64 9.83
N ASN A 507 -6.10 3.60 9.88
CA ASN A 507 -4.69 3.65 9.53
C ASN A 507 -4.18 2.23 9.13
N PRO A 508 -3.04 2.12 8.43
CA PRO A 508 -2.50 0.82 8.01
C PRO A 508 -2.20 -0.15 9.15
N PHE A 509 -1.93 0.31 10.36
CA PHE A 509 -1.71 -0.55 11.52
C PHE A 509 -3.01 -1.20 12.01
N ALA A 510 -4.12 -0.46 11.98
CA ALA A 510 -5.44 -1.01 12.27
C ALA A 510 -5.84 -2.10 11.28
N ALA A 511 -5.43 -1.98 10.00
CA ALA A 511 -5.65 -3.02 8.99
C ALA A 511 -4.90 -4.31 9.32
N LEU A 512 -3.63 -4.19 9.72
CA LEU A 512 -2.78 -5.33 10.12
C LEU A 512 -3.27 -5.98 11.43
N SER A 513 -3.70 -5.17 12.39
CA SER A 513 -4.25 -5.66 13.65
C SER A 513 -5.56 -6.43 13.42
N ARG A 514 -6.48 -5.90 12.60
CA ARG A 514 -7.72 -6.61 12.23
C ARG A 514 -7.47 -7.89 11.43
N ALA A 515 -6.38 -7.98 10.67
CA ALA A 515 -5.98 -9.20 9.99
C ALA A 515 -5.44 -10.29 10.95
N GLY A 516 -5.42 -10.05 12.26
CA GLY A 516 -4.82 -10.96 13.25
C GLY A 516 -3.29 -11.03 13.14
N LEU A 517 -2.68 -10.03 12.51
CA LEU A 517 -1.24 -9.94 12.31
C LEU A 517 -0.59 -8.96 13.29
N ASP A 518 -1.28 -8.57 14.36
CA ASP A 518 -0.76 -7.69 15.41
C ASP A 518 0.51 -8.28 16.04
N LEU A 519 0.47 -9.56 16.39
CA LEU A 519 1.60 -10.27 16.95
C LEU A 519 2.72 -10.43 15.92
N GLY A 520 2.36 -10.73 14.67
CA GLY A 520 3.31 -10.84 13.55
C GLY A 520 4.03 -9.52 13.27
N LEU A 521 3.30 -8.40 13.32
CA LEU A 521 3.83 -7.05 13.16
C LEU A 521 4.79 -6.70 14.30
N TRP A 522 4.42 -6.99 15.56
CA TRP A 522 5.32 -6.79 16.70
C TRP A 522 6.59 -7.62 16.57
N HIS A 523 6.47 -8.90 16.19
CA HIS A 523 7.63 -9.73 15.91
C HIS A 523 8.49 -9.16 14.79
N ALA A 524 7.90 -8.64 13.72
CA ALA A 524 8.64 -8.02 12.63
C ALA A 524 9.36 -6.73 13.05
N ILE A 525 8.71 -5.87 13.84
CA ILE A 525 9.30 -4.65 14.40
C ILE A 525 10.45 -5.00 15.33
N VAL A 526 10.24 -5.94 16.26
CA VAL A 526 11.28 -6.41 17.19
C VAL A 526 12.43 -7.05 16.42
N ALA A 527 12.17 -7.95 15.47
CA ALA A 527 13.19 -8.57 14.65
C ALA A 527 13.97 -7.53 13.84
N THR A 528 13.30 -6.52 13.27
CA THR A 528 13.93 -5.42 12.54
C THR A 528 14.80 -4.57 13.47
N ALA A 529 14.31 -4.24 14.67
CA ALA A 529 15.07 -3.51 15.67
C ALA A 529 16.29 -4.31 16.15
N LEU A 530 16.13 -5.61 16.38
CA LEU A 530 17.21 -6.54 16.72
C LEU A 530 18.25 -6.63 15.59
N LEU A 531 17.80 -6.77 14.34
CA LEU A 531 18.67 -6.80 13.18
C LEU A 531 19.42 -5.47 13.03
N PHE A 532 18.73 -4.35 13.22
CA PHE A 532 19.33 -3.01 13.19
C PHE A 532 20.34 -2.81 14.31
N LEU A 533 20.05 -3.25 15.54
CA LEU A 533 20.98 -3.15 16.66
C LEU A 533 22.16 -4.11 16.53
N ALA A 534 21.93 -5.37 16.16
CA ALA A 534 22.96 -6.39 16.03
C ALA A 534 23.86 -6.17 14.80
N TYR A 535 23.26 -5.82 13.67
CA TYR A 535 23.94 -5.70 12.39
C TYR A 535 24.27 -4.25 12.05
N GLY A 536 23.32 -3.34 12.24
CA GLY A 536 23.46 -1.91 11.96
C GLY A 536 24.50 -1.24 12.84
N VAL A 537 24.55 -1.48 14.16
CA VAL A 537 25.63 -0.93 15.02
C VAL A 537 27.00 -1.49 14.62
N ARG A 538 27.06 -2.76 14.22
CA ARG A 538 28.30 -3.41 13.81
C ARG A 538 28.79 -2.94 12.43
N HIS A 539 27.89 -2.51 11.55
CA HIS A 539 28.18 -1.94 10.22
C HIS A 539 28.27 -0.41 10.20
N ALA A 540 27.73 0.27 11.22
CA ALA A 540 27.87 1.69 11.47
C ALA A 540 29.14 2.01 12.26
N ARG A 541 29.71 1.03 12.98
CA ARG A 541 31.12 1.12 13.40
C ARG A 541 31.94 1.35 12.15
N ALA A 542 32.52 2.54 12.06
CA ALA A 542 33.51 2.87 11.05
C ALA A 542 34.54 1.74 11.07
N ARG A 543 34.54 0.89 10.04
CA ARG A 543 35.67 0.00 9.81
C ARG A 543 36.85 0.95 9.73
N LYS A 544 37.84 0.79 10.62
CA LYS A 544 39.12 1.47 10.49
C LYS A 544 39.60 1.11 9.09
N THR A 545 39.42 2.00 8.13
CA THR A 545 39.92 1.82 6.78
C THR A 545 41.40 1.58 6.96
N PRO A 546 41.94 0.42 6.56
CA PRO A 546 43.39 0.25 6.56
C PRO A 546 43.96 1.47 5.82
N PRO A 547 44.94 2.17 6.40
CA PRO A 547 45.40 3.44 5.85
C PRO A 547 45.70 3.26 4.37
N PRO A 548 45.14 4.11 3.49
CA PRO A 548 45.23 3.91 2.04
C PRO A 548 46.68 3.69 1.65
N THR A 549 46.95 2.53 1.04
CA THR A 549 48.28 2.10 0.66
C THR A 549 48.89 3.06 -0.36
N ARG A 550 49.77 3.94 0.13
CA ARG A 550 51.00 4.49 -0.50
C ARG A 550 50.93 5.15 -1.90
N ARG A 551 49.82 5.16 -2.63
CA ARG A 551 49.65 5.87 -3.92
C ARG A 551 48.94 7.24 -3.76
N ALA A 552 48.05 7.37 -2.78
CA ALA A 552 47.27 8.60 -2.54
C ALA A 552 48.14 9.84 -2.21
N PHE A 553 49.28 9.69 -1.54
CA PHE A 553 50.14 10.84 -1.21
C PHE A 553 50.77 11.49 -2.45
N LEU A 554 51.26 10.69 -3.41
CA LEU A 554 51.82 11.23 -4.65
C LEU A 554 50.75 11.87 -5.52
N GLU A 555 49.55 11.28 -5.56
CA GLU A 555 48.41 11.86 -6.27
C GLU A 555 47.93 13.15 -5.61
N HIS A 556 47.90 13.21 -4.28
CA HIS A 556 47.59 14.44 -3.53
C HIS A 556 48.64 15.53 -3.77
N VAL A 557 49.94 15.22 -3.66
CA VAL A 557 51.01 16.18 -3.95
C VAL A 557 50.92 16.68 -5.40
N ARG A 558 50.66 15.80 -6.36
CA ARG A 558 50.50 16.19 -7.78
C ARG A 558 49.26 17.04 -8.00
N ALA A 559 48.13 16.70 -7.37
CA ALA A 559 46.89 17.47 -7.45
C ALA A 559 47.04 18.86 -6.82
N THR A 560 47.66 18.92 -5.64
CA THR A 560 48.01 20.16 -4.94
C THR A 560 49.00 20.98 -5.78
N GLY A 561 50.07 20.37 -6.30
CA GLY A 561 51.01 21.05 -7.20
C GLY A 561 50.37 21.56 -8.50
N ALA A 562 49.43 20.80 -9.09
CA ALA A 562 48.67 21.23 -10.26
C ALA A 562 47.67 22.36 -9.95
N PHE A 563 47.15 22.41 -8.71
CA PHE A 563 46.35 23.52 -8.21
C PHE A 563 47.20 24.78 -8.03
N TRP A 564 48.35 24.68 -7.37
CA TRP A 564 49.29 25.80 -7.22
C TRP A 564 49.84 26.30 -8.56
N ARG A 565 50.07 25.41 -9.52
CA ARG A 565 50.42 25.79 -10.90
C ARG A 565 49.31 26.61 -11.57
N ARG A 566 48.03 26.27 -11.38
CA ARG A 566 46.89 27.07 -11.88
C ARG A 566 46.87 28.46 -11.24
N ALA A 567 47.21 28.54 -9.96
CA ALA A 567 47.37 29.80 -9.23
C ALA A 567 48.69 30.54 -9.51
N ARG A 568 49.56 30.00 -10.39
CA ARG A 568 50.90 30.53 -10.71
C ARG A 568 51.83 30.67 -9.49
N ALA A 569 51.74 29.74 -8.56
CA ALA A 569 52.47 29.73 -7.28
C ALA A 569 53.13 28.36 -7.00
N ASP A 570 53.65 27.70 -8.04
CA ASP A 570 54.36 26.41 -7.95
C ASP A 570 55.70 26.50 -7.19
N GLY A 571 56.38 27.64 -7.23
CA GLY A 571 57.55 27.94 -6.39
C GLY A 571 57.24 27.90 -4.89
N VAL A 572 56.07 28.42 -4.47
CA VAL A 572 55.60 28.39 -3.08
C VAL A 572 55.33 26.95 -2.60
N ALA A 573 54.75 26.12 -3.48
CA ALA A 573 54.50 24.71 -3.18
C ALA A 573 55.81 23.92 -3.03
N LEU A 574 56.78 24.16 -3.93
CA LEU A 574 58.12 23.56 -3.86
C LEU A 574 58.86 23.98 -2.59
N ALA A 575 58.88 25.29 -2.28
CA ALA A 575 59.49 25.83 -1.07
C ALA A 575 58.91 25.24 0.22
N SER A 576 57.57 25.13 0.29
CA SER A 576 56.89 24.56 1.46
C SER A 576 57.23 23.09 1.67
N TYR A 577 57.24 22.30 0.58
CA TYR A 577 57.64 20.90 0.65
C TYR A 577 59.13 20.72 0.95
N ALA A 578 59.99 21.59 0.44
CA ALA A 578 61.42 21.57 0.73
C ALA A 578 61.69 21.78 2.23
N ARG A 579 61.03 22.76 2.85
CA ARG A 579 61.11 23.00 4.31
C ARG A 579 60.65 21.78 5.11
N PHE A 580 59.53 21.17 4.71
CA PHE A 580 59.03 19.96 5.35
C PHE A 580 60.04 18.80 5.26
N VAL A 581 60.60 18.53 4.08
CA VAL A 581 61.57 17.43 3.90
C VAL A 581 62.85 17.69 4.71
N GLU A 582 63.34 18.92 4.71
CA GLU A 582 64.51 19.33 5.49
C GLU A 582 64.30 19.17 6.99
N GLU A 583 63.15 19.59 7.51
CA GLU A 583 62.77 19.40 8.92
C GLU A 583 62.75 17.91 9.30
N ARG A 584 62.17 17.06 8.45
CA ARG A 584 62.14 15.60 8.68
C ARG A 584 63.52 14.96 8.62
N LEU A 585 64.36 15.37 7.67
CA LEU A 585 65.73 14.88 7.58
C LEU A 585 66.55 15.28 8.82
N ARG A 586 66.35 16.49 9.35
CA ARG A 586 66.98 16.94 10.62
C ARG A 586 66.49 16.17 11.84
N GLU A 587 65.19 15.88 11.93
CA GLU A 587 64.62 15.09 13.01
C GLU A 587 65.20 13.67 13.04
N GLU A 588 65.34 13.02 11.88
CA GLU A 588 65.83 11.64 11.78
C GLU A 588 67.35 11.51 11.88
N ALA A 589 68.11 12.52 11.48
CA ALA A 589 69.56 12.52 11.53
C ALA A 589 70.09 13.49 12.58
N ARG A 590 69.77 13.20 13.84
CA ARG A 590 70.40 13.83 15.02
C ARG A 590 71.93 13.65 14.93
N GLY A 591 72.62 14.55 14.22
CA GLY A 591 74.08 14.57 14.08
C GLY A 591 74.66 14.51 12.64
N ALA A 592 73.87 14.35 11.57
CA ALA A 592 74.43 14.42 10.21
C ALA A 592 74.42 15.87 9.68
N HIS A 593 75.56 16.36 9.18
CA HIS A 593 75.70 17.75 8.70
C HIS A 593 75.26 17.95 7.24
N ASP A 594 75.00 16.90 6.47
CA ASP A 594 74.60 17.00 5.07
C ASP A 594 73.25 16.30 4.77
N PRO A 595 72.15 17.06 4.63
CA PRO A 595 70.83 16.51 4.30
C PRO A 595 70.78 15.93 2.88
N VAL A 596 71.65 16.37 1.95
CA VAL A 596 71.68 15.88 0.56
C VAL A 596 72.28 14.49 0.51
N ALA A 597 73.44 14.29 1.14
CA ALA A 597 74.07 12.97 1.24
C ALA A 597 73.17 11.96 1.97
N LEU A 598 72.49 12.39 3.03
CA LEU A 598 71.54 11.53 3.74
C LEU A 598 70.34 11.13 2.87
N LEU A 599 69.78 12.10 2.13
CA LEU A 599 68.66 11.86 1.23
C LEU A 599 69.08 10.94 0.08
N ALA A 600 70.26 11.11 -0.50
CA ALA A 600 70.81 10.30 -1.57
C ALA A 600 71.08 8.86 -1.14
N SER A 601 71.77 8.69 -0.01
CA SER A 601 72.05 7.39 0.62
C SER A 601 70.76 6.60 0.88
N ARG A 602 69.76 7.22 1.49
CA ARG A 602 68.51 6.52 1.84
C ARG A 602 67.54 6.33 0.68
N ALA A 603 67.59 7.20 -0.33
CA ALA A 603 66.78 7.07 -1.52
C ALA A 603 67.38 6.12 -2.57
N GLU A 604 68.60 5.59 -2.34
CA GLU A 604 69.40 4.82 -3.31
C GLU A 604 69.43 5.54 -4.67
N SER A 605 69.74 6.83 -4.65
CA SER A 605 69.75 7.68 -5.84
C SER A 605 71.11 8.37 -5.96
N PRO A 606 71.64 8.59 -7.19
CA PRO A 606 72.95 9.22 -7.37
C PRO A 606 73.03 10.60 -6.71
N ASP A 607 74.14 10.88 -6.03
CA ASP A 607 74.34 12.14 -5.28
C ASP A 607 74.14 13.37 -6.16
N GLU A 608 74.64 13.34 -7.41
CA GLU A 608 74.46 14.43 -8.39
C GLU A 608 72.99 14.71 -8.70
N HIS A 609 72.16 13.67 -8.80
CA HIS A 609 70.73 13.83 -9.08
C HIS A 609 69.98 14.44 -7.89
N VAL A 610 70.31 13.99 -6.68
CA VAL A 610 69.68 14.51 -5.46
C VAL A 610 70.14 15.95 -5.20
N ALA A 611 71.41 16.26 -5.41
CA ALA A 611 71.95 17.61 -5.31
C ALA A 611 71.24 18.57 -6.27
N ALA A 612 71.04 18.19 -7.54
CA ALA A 612 70.35 19.04 -8.52
C ALA A 612 68.87 19.29 -8.17
N VAL A 613 68.16 18.30 -7.61
CA VAL A 613 66.77 18.47 -7.15
C VAL A 613 66.73 19.33 -5.88
N TRP A 614 67.69 19.14 -4.97
CA TRP A 614 67.79 19.88 -3.71
C TRP A 614 68.19 21.34 -3.91
N GLU A 615 69.06 21.63 -4.87
CA GLU A 615 69.45 23.00 -5.24
C GLU A 615 68.24 23.77 -5.76
N LYS A 616 67.46 23.18 -6.67
CA LYS A 616 66.21 23.79 -7.16
C LYS A 616 65.21 24.03 -6.03
N ALA A 617 65.07 23.08 -5.12
CA ALA A 617 64.22 23.20 -3.95
C ALA A 617 64.71 24.28 -2.97
N SER A 618 66.02 24.44 -2.80
CA SER A 618 66.64 25.44 -1.94
C SER A 618 66.53 26.84 -2.52
N ALA A 619 66.77 27.00 -3.82
CA ALA A 619 66.53 28.25 -4.52
C ALA A 619 65.05 28.67 -4.41
N ALA A 620 64.11 27.72 -4.47
CA ALA A 620 62.68 27.99 -4.29
C ALA A 620 62.36 28.46 -2.86
N LYS A 621 63.06 27.95 -1.84
CA LYS A 621 62.90 28.43 -0.46
C LYS A 621 63.32 29.89 -0.26
N GLU A 622 64.39 30.31 -0.93
CA GLU A 622 64.95 31.67 -0.82
C GLU A 622 64.06 32.71 -1.51
N ARG A 623 63.47 32.35 -2.66
CA ARG A 623 62.60 33.22 -3.45
C ARG A 623 61.37 32.43 -3.93
N PRO A 624 60.39 32.19 -3.04
CA PRO A 624 59.23 31.35 -3.36
C PRO A 624 58.27 31.99 -4.39
N ASP A 625 58.33 33.31 -4.55
CA ASP A 625 57.51 34.07 -5.49
C ASP A 625 58.16 34.20 -6.90
N GLU A 626 59.43 33.80 -7.04
CA GLU A 626 60.16 33.87 -8.30
C GLU A 626 59.85 32.65 -9.17
N ARG A 627 59.44 32.90 -10.42
CA ARG A 627 59.05 31.82 -11.35
C ARG A 627 60.26 31.14 -11.94
N ARG A 628 60.35 29.82 -11.80
CA ARG A 628 61.41 29.03 -12.46
C ARG A 628 60.82 27.88 -13.26
N ALA A 629 61.39 27.68 -14.45
CA ALA A 629 60.98 26.57 -15.29
C ALA A 629 61.36 25.24 -14.62
N GLY A 630 60.36 24.38 -14.39
CA GLY A 630 60.57 23.03 -13.86
C GLY A 630 60.30 22.85 -12.36
N ASP A 631 59.77 23.85 -11.66
CA ASP A 631 59.45 23.75 -10.22
C ASP A 631 58.47 22.62 -9.90
N LEU A 632 57.44 22.41 -10.73
CA LEU A 632 56.52 21.27 -10.57
C LEU A 632 57.22 19.91 -10.75
N SER A 633 58.20 19.84 -11.66
CA SER A 633 59.00 18.62 -11.87
C SER A 633 59.92 18.36 -10.69
N ALA A 634 60.58 19.41 -10.19
CA ALA A 634 61.43 19.35 -9.00
C ALA A 634 60.62 18.94 -7.76
N LEU A 635 59.40 19.46 -7.58
CA LEU A 635 58.48 19.05 -6.51
C LEU A 635 58.13 17.56 -6.60
N GLY A 636 57.80 17.09 -7.81
CA GLY A 636 57.48 15.68 -8.04
C GLY A 636 58.66 14.72 -7.84
N GLU A 637 59.89 15.16 -8.11
CA GLU A 637 61.12 14.40 -7.83
C GLU A 637 61.49 14.45 -6.34
N LEU A 638 61.46 15.63 -5.73
CA LEU A 638 61.76 15.81 -4.30
C LEU A 638 60.85 14.94 -3.42
N VAL A 639 59.56 14.88 -3.73
CA VAL A 639 58.61 14.03 -3.00
C VAL A 639 58.87 12.54 -3.25
N ARG A 640 59.33 12.14 -4.43
CA ARG A 640 59.74 10.75 -4.70
C ARG A 640 60.98 10.36 -3.89
N LEU A 641 61.99 11.23 -3.86
CA LEU A 641 63.23 11.04 -3.11
C LEU A 641 62.94 10.99 -1.60
N ALA A 642 62.24 11.98 -1.06
CA ALA A 642 61.85 12.05 0.35
C ALA A 642 61.02 10.83 0.77
N ARG A 643 60.11 10.36 -0.10
CA ARG A 643 59.35 9.14 0.17
C ARG A 643 60.24 7.90 0.30
N ARG A 644 61.21 7.73 -0.59
CA ARG A 644 62.13 6.59 -0.53
C ARG A 644 63.00 6.66 0.73
N ALA A 645 63.48 7.85 1.07
CA ALA A 645 64.40 8.05 2.18
C ALA A 645 63.75 8.01 3.57
N LEU A 646 62.57 8.63 3.74
CA LEU A 646 61.91 8.80 5.03
C LEU A 646 60.86 7.72 5.33
N TYR A 647 60.32 7.04 4.30
CA TYR A 647 59.16 6.15 4.47
C TYR A 647 59.38 4.72 3.95
N ARG A 648 60.60 4.35 3.51
CA ARG A 648 60.99 2.93 3.46
C ARG A 648 61.11 2.44 4.91
N ARG A 649 60.16 1.60 5.34
CA ARG A 649 60.25 0.89 6.62
C ARG A 649 61.58 0.14 6.71
N ARG A 650 62.25 0.24 7.88
CA ARG A 650 63.15 -0.81 8.36
C ARG A 650 62.43 -2.15 8.39
#